data_AF-A0A024ULB3-F1
#
_entry.id   AF-A0A024ULB3-F1
#
_cell.length_a   1.000
_cell.length_b   1.000
_cell.length_c   1.000
_cell.angle_alpha   90.00
_cell.angle_beta   90.00
_cell.angle_gamma   90.00
#
_symmetry.space_group_name_H-M   'P 1'
#
loop_
_entity.id
_entity.type
_entity.pdbx_description
1 polymer ?
#
loop_
_entity_poly.entity_id
_entity_poly.type
_entity_poly.pdbx_seq_one_letter_code
_entity_poly.pdbx_strand_id
1 'polypeptide(L)'
;MATPRANTMHNYIDVDSDEINLVISDSIVKVIIGEMMFRPEDELAVLDADGDDGEELTGIDARNRKIAKLRRSALSLFTENEDGVGYTVRIPAVTLFNLAIKHVSVSLSFRQVARVIEDTKNTCMLGKLGGINDTLVGRYVHVIVGHSLQALDTIIAYDDVWALVLSFDGSTHRGTCFKDICVRVGVMGVLYNLHLIAMPHFDRRTAQNQETKIDKLLNALFVGWIRKLIGVTTDREKTNMGHRNGVQVRMVRGFLVDIFAMSSKCGACAPHQLNLQVHLYVDKIDCGAWVKKTYEVTVYLRRQSNLITEMGVTSPKKTNRWIALGSVLKFDIAHEPRITTFFAERAAEGNMAQPPVLTSTWWILVHALSPAIELITETFVKLQQRDLVLCQQRKLFVVLADEIADLFKVCRIADCEGDFDDLPVNTYVLRNQSIVLIASLRDYVEDLGSHARVHWEKLDKIEQSQVFRTIGLFAIGITDGIRQVEAERDPMNNPSIELAPPIMPHDLVKTRPATFISEALEPRKPQLEATSWTVDQINTAETDHRDLIKAYNIEPATKAIIDKHDHLKSFHDAWDEVAGCGIKYLQLRRLCAGLATVFHNSTSVESDFSILKWEMDEFRTSMLDLSLEGIFQTKRFELLDSIMMSLEQ
;
A
#
# COMPACT_ATOMS: atom_id res chain seq x y z
N MET A 1 -10.49 22.00 24.29
CA MET A 1 -10.92 20.68 24.81
C MET A 1 -12.11 20.23 23.98
N ALA A 2 -11.88 19.36 23.00
CA ALA A 2 -12.93 18.84 22.12
C ALA A 2 -13.41 17.50 22.68
N THR A 3 -14.70 17.42 22.99
CA THR A 3 -15.40 16.16 23.27
C THR A 3 -15.29 15.23 22.06
N PRO A 4 -14.98 13.93 22.25
CA PRO A 4 -14.93 12.97 21.16
C PRO A 4 -16.35 12.83 20.58
N ARG A 5 -16.54 13.24 19.31
CA ARG A 5 -17.78 12.95 18.59
C ARG A 5 -17.86 11.45 18.38
N ALA A 6 -18.82 10.82 19.04
CA ALA A 6 -19.09 9.40 18.91
C ALA A 6 -19.56 9.08 17.49
N ASN A 7 -18.90 8.10 16.86
CA ASN A 7 -19.37 7.40 15.65
C ASN A 7 -20.72 6.74 15.92
N THR A 8 -21.80 7.52 15.86
CA THR A 8 -23.16 7.02 16.02
C THR A 8 -24.00 7.47 14.86
N MET A 9 -24.83 6.53 14.41
CA MET A 9 -25.81 6.54 13.31
C MET A 9 -26.61 7.82 13.07
N HIS A 10 -26.53 8.83 13.94
CA HIS A 10 -27.41 9.99 13.96
C HIS A 10 -27.00 11.10 13.00
N ASN A 11 -25.72 11.19 12.59
CA ASN A 11 -25.28 12.27 11.68
C ASN A 11 -25.62 12.00 10.20
N TYR A 12 -25.96 10.76 9.84
CA TYR A 12 -26.44 10.38 8.49
C TYR A 12 -27.97 10.34 8.40
N ILE A 13 -28.65 10.82 9.44
CA ILE A 13 -30.10 11.01 9.42
C ILE A 13 -30.30 12.51 9.27
N ASP A 14 -30.18 13.00 8.03
CA ASP A 14 -31.12 14.04 7.63
C ASP A 14 -32.50 13.38 7.67
N VAL A 15 -33.21 13.58 8.79
CA VAL A 15 -34.50 12.94 9.09
C VAL A 15 -35.65 13.57 8.29
N ASP A 16 -35.36 14.54 7.42
CA ASP A 16 -36.39 15.28 6.70
C ASP A 16 -36.64 14.73 5.28
N SER A 17 -35.82 13.79 4.79
CA SER A 17 -36.00 13.14 3.49
C SER A 17 -36.12 11.62 3.61
N ASP A 18 -37.31 11.07 3.34
CA ASP A 18 -37.56 9.62 3.19
C ASP A 18 -36.92 9.02 1.91
N GLU A 19 -36.05 9.78 1.23
CA GLU A 19 -35.55 9.46 -0.10
C GLU A 19 -34.11 9.92 -0.31
N ILE A 20 -33.30 9.08 -0.94
CA ILE A 20 -31.98 9.48 -1.45
C ILE A 20 -32.11 9.74 -2.96
N ASN A 21 -31.65 10.90 -3.39
CA ASN A 21 -31.54 11.27 -4.80
C ASN A 21 -30.06 11.53 -5.14
N LEU A 22 -29.54 10.78 -6.10
CA LEU A 22 -28.15 10.89 -6.55
C LEU A 22 -28.11 11.28 -8.01
N VAL A 23 -27.22 12.22 -8.35
CA VAL A 23 -26.95 12.63 -9.73
C VAL A 23 -25.59 12.07 -10.13
N ILE A 24 -25.55 11.35 -11.25
CA ILE A 24 -24.35 10.66 -11.74
C ILE A 24 -24.17 10.99 -13.21
N SER A 25 -22.94 11.28 -13.63
CA SER A 25 -22.62 11.69 -14.98
C SER A 25 -22.89 10.60 -16.02
N ASP A 26 -23.21 11.04 -17.23
CA ASP A 26 -23.51 10.18 -18.37
C ASP A 26 -22.38 9.18 -18.66
N SER A 27 -21.13 9.66 -18.64
CA SER A 27 -19.95 8.87 -18.92
C SER A 27 -19.74 7.77 -17.87
N ILE A 28 -19.94 8.06 -16.58
CA ILE A 28 -19.81 7.04 -15.52
C ILE A 28 -20.87 5.95 -15.71
N VAL A 29 -22.14 6.34 -15.91
CA VAL A 29 -23.23 5.38 -16.05
C VAL A 29 -23.12 4.56 -17.34
N LYS A 30 -22.96 5.22 -18.50
CA LYS A 30 -22.96 4.53 -19.79
C LYS A 30 -21.68 3.74 -20.02
N VAL A 31 -20.51 4.26 -19.61
CA VAL A 31 -19.20 3.65 -19.93
C VAL A 31 -18.72 2.72 -18.82
N ILE A 32 -18.78 3.15 -17.55
CA ILE A 32 -18.18 2.38 -16.45
C ILE A 32 -19.19 1.35 -15.94
N ILE A 33 -20.36 1.80 -15.46
CA ILE A 33 -21.40 0.89 -14.96
C ILE A 33 -21.94 0.00 -16.10
N GLY A 34 -22.27 0.62 -17.23
CA GLY A 34 -22.94 -0.03 -18.36
C GLY A 34 -22.07 -0.92 -19.24
N GLU A 35 -20.73 -0.89 -19.12
CA GLU A 35 -19.83 -1.69 -19.98
C GLU A 35 -18.68 -2.39 -19.23
N MET A 36 -18.37 -2.00 -17.98
CA MET A 36 -17.23 -2.53 -17.23
C MET A 36 -17.63 -3.25 -15.93
N MET A 37 -18.81 -2.97 -15.36
CA MET A 37 -19.25 -3.46 -14.04
C MET A 37 -20.46 -4.43 -14.13
N PHE A 38 -20.22 -5.69 -14.48
CA PHE A 38 -21.28 -6.71 -14.51
C PHE A 38 -21.10 -7.75 -13.41
N ARG A 39 -22.20 -8.35 -12.96
CA ARG A 39 -22.16 -9.50 -12.05
C ARG A 39 -21.87 -10.79 -12.82
N PRO A 40 -20.96 -11.66 -12.34
CA PRO A 40 -20.76 -12.98 -12.91
C PRO A 40 -22.04 -13.83 -12.94
N GLU A 41 -22.88 -13.76 -11.90
CA GLU A 41 -24.13 -14.54 -11.87
C GLU A 41 -25.14 -14.03 -12.90
N ASP A 42 -25.18 -12.72 -13.17
CA ASP A 42 -26.01 -12.18 -14.25
C ASP A 42 -25.45 -12.63 -15.61
N GLU A 43 -24.12 -12.69 -15.76
CA GLU A 43 -23.48 -13.23 -16.96
C GLU A 43 -23.82 -14.71 -17.18
N LEU A 44 -23.97 -15.51 -16.11
CA LEU A 44 -24.36 -16.93 -16.14
C LEU A 44 -25.87 -17.12 -16.36
N ALA A 45 -26.73 -16.37 -15.66
CA ALA A 45 -28.17 -16.44 -15.82
C ALA A 45 -28.65 -16.08 -17.24
N VAL A 46 -27.86 -15.27 -17.97
CA VAL A 46 -28.12 -15.00 -19.39
C VAL A 46 -27.63 -16.15 -20.29
N LEU A 47 -26.73 -17.04 -19.84
CA LEU A 47 -26.41 -18.29 -20.57
C LEU A 47 -27.49 -19.36 -20.39
N ASP A 48 -28.07 -19.45 -19.19
CA ASP A 48 -29.07 -20.48 -18.88
C ASP A 48 -30.47 -20.17 -19.43
N ALA A 49 -30.75 -18.90 -19.73
CA ALA A 49 -32.05 -18.46 -20.26
C ALA A 49 -32.26 -18.77 -21.76
N ASP A 50 -31.22 -19.17 -22.49
CA ASP A 50 -31.28 -19.45 -23.95
C ASP A 50 -31.76 -20.89 -24.26
N GLY A 51 -32.44 -21.56 -23.31
CA GLY A 51 -32.95 -22.92 -23.47
C GLY A 51 -34.37 -23.06 -24.07
N ASP A 52 -35.10 -21.96 -24.30
CA ASP A 52 -36.53 -22.01 -24.70
C ASP A 52 -36.88 -21.21 -25.97
N ASP A 53 -35.94 -20.41 -26.49
CA ASP A 53 -36.15 -19.61 -27.69
C ASP A 53 -35.51 -20.36 -28.87
N GLY A 54 -36.30 -21.15 -29.60
CA GLY A 54 -35.86 -22.07 -30.67
C GLY A 54 -35.16 -21.46 -31.91
N GLU A 55 -34.37 -20.39 -31.77
CA GLU A 55 -33.46 -19.86 -32.79
C GLU A 55 -32.00 -20.08 -32.36
N GLU A 56 -31.35 -21.06 -32.99
CA GLU A 56 -29.92 -21.34 -32.88
C GLU A 56 -29.10 -20.22 -33.56
N LEU A 57 -29.04 -19.05 -32.94
CA LEU A 57 -28.25 -17.92 -33.43
C LEU A 57 -26.80 -18.06 -32.94
N THR A 58 -25.99 -18.79 -33.71
CA THR A 58 -24.54 -18.84 -33.52
C THR A 58 -23.89 -17.54 -34.03
N GLY A 59 -23.02 -16.91 -33.22
CA GLY A 59 -22.21 -15.76 -33.66
C GLY A 59 -22.30 -14.48 -32.82
N ILE A 60 -21.86 -13.36 -33.42
CA ILE A 60 -21.68 -12.04 -32.76
C ILE A 60 -23.01 -11.46 -32.23
N ASP A 61 -24.14 -11.76 -32.87
CA ASP A 61 -25.45 -11.18 -32.52
C ASP A 61 -26.02 -11.71 -31.20
N ALA A 62 -25.85 -13.00 -30.91
CA ALA A 62 -26.24 -13.58 -29.61
C ALA A 62 -25.42 -12.97 -28.46
N ARG A 63 -24.12 -12.78 -28.68
CA ARG A 63 -23.24 -12.10 -27.72
C ARG A 63 -23.66 -10.65 -27.47
N ASN A 64 -24.03 -9.92 -28.52
CA ASN A 64 -24.49 -8.53 -28.40
C ASN A 64 -25.83 -8.43 -27.65
N ARG A 65 -26.78 -9.33 -27.91
CA ARG A 65 -28.05 -9.39 -27.16
C ARG A 65 -27.82 -9.69 -25.68
N LYS A 66 -26.90 -10.60 -25.37
CA LYS A 66 -26.50 -10.93 -24.00
C LYS A 66 -25.93 -9.72 -23.26
N ILE A 67 -24.99 -9.01 -23.88
CA ILE A 67 -24.42 -7.77 -23.32
C ILE A 67 -25.50 -6.70 -23.10
N ALA A 68 -26.45 -6.56 -24.04
CA ALA A 68 -27.55 -5.61 -23.90
C ALA A 68 -28.52 -5.97 -22.75
N LYS A 69 -28.73 -7.25 -22.45
CA LYS A 69 -29.53 -7.70 -21.30
C LYS A 69 -28.83 -7.40 -19.97
N LEU A 70 -27.52 -7.66 -19.89
CA LEU A 70 -26.69 -7.32 -18.73
C LEU A 70 -26.68 -5.82 -18.45
N ARG A 71 -26.46 -5.02 -19.49
CA ARG A 71 -26.50 -3.55 -19.41
C ARG A 71 -27.84 -3.04 -18.90
N ARG A 72 -28.96 -3.55 -19.40
CA ARG A 72 -30.29 -3.18 -18.90
C ARG A 72 -30.51 -3.51 -17.43
N SER A 73 -29.99 -4.65 -16.96
CA SER A 73 -30.07 -5.05 -15.55
C SER A 73 -29.27 -4.09 -14.66
N ALA A 74 -28.01 -3.83 -15.00
CA ALA A 74 -27.11 -2.96 -14.24
C ALA A 74 -27.62 -1.52 -14.16
N LEU A 75 -28.23 -1.02 -15.24
CA LEU A 75 -28.74 0.35 -15.34
C LEU A 75 -30.17 0.53 -14.82
N SER A 76 -30.80 -0.52 -14.26
CA SER A 76 -32.23 -0.50 -13.93
C SER A 76 -32.68 0.52 -12.88
N LEU A 77 -31.76 1.03 -12.05
CA LEU A 77 -32.04 2.10 -11.08
C LEU A 77 -31.66 3.50 -11.57
N PHE A 78 -31.02 3.60 -12.75
CA PHE A 78 -30.54 4.87 -13.30
C PHE A 78 -31.54 5.41 -14.31
N THR A 79 -32.12 6.56 -14.00
CA THR A 79 -33.07 7.24 -14.88
C THR A 79 -32.35 8.38 -15.59
N GLU A 80 -32.38 8.42 -16.92
CA GLU A 80 -31.77 9.51 -17.68
C GLU A 80 -32.50 10.82 -17.38
N ASN A 81 -31.76 11.91 -17.17
CA ASN A 81 -32.34 13.20 -16.84
C ASN A 81 -33.10 13.78 -18.05
N GLU A 82 -34.12 14.61 -17.79
CA GLU A 82 -34.97 15.20 -18.84
C GLU A 82 -34.20 16.09 -19.82
N ASP A 83 -33.11 16.71 -19.36
CA ASP A 83 -32.21 17.53 -20.17
C ASP A 83 -31.22 16.71 -21.01
N GLY A 84 -31.24 15.38 -20.87
CA GLY A 84 -30.32 14.45 -21.52
C GLY A 84 -28.89 14.50 -20.96
N VAL A 85 -28.66 15.17 -19.82
CA VAL A 85 -27.35 15.33 -19.20
C VAL A 85 -27.32 14.58 -17.88
N GLY A 86 -26.71 13.39 -17.92
CA GLY A 86 -26.53 12.56 -16.72
C GLY A 86 -27.77 11.76 -16.34
N TYR A 87 -27.68 11.15 -15.16
CA TYR A 87 -28.66 10.22 -14.64
C TYR A 87 -29.01 10.57 -13.19
N THR A 88 -30.27 10.37 -12.84
CA THR A 88 -30.76 10.43 -11.47
C THR A 88 -31.10 9.03 -10.97
N VAL A 89 -30.69 8.72 -9.74
CA VAL A 89 -31.08 7.52 -9.01
C VAL A 89 -31.94 7.94 -7.82
N ARG A 90 -33.14 7.35 -7.73
CA ARG A 90 -34.12 7.59 -6.66
C ARG A 90 -34.23 6.35 -5.76
N ILE A 91 -33.92 6.49 -4.48
CA ILE A 91 -33.99 5.40 -3.48
C ILE A 91 -35.00 5.77 -2.40
N PRO A 92 -36.25 5.29 -2.50
CA PRO A 92 -37.31 5.59 -1.51
C PRO A 92 -37.24 4.73 -0.24
N ALA A 93 -36.52 3.59 -0.27
CA ALA A 93 -36.40 2.69 0.88
C ALA A 93 -35.05 2.88 1.58
N VAL A 94 -34.79 4.09 2.07
CA VAL A 94 -33.47 4.51 2.60
C VAL A 94 -32.94 3.60 3.70
N THR A 95 -33.80 3.18 4.64
CA THR A 95 -33.40 2.24 5.71
C THR A 95 -32.92 0.89 5.15
N LEU A 96 -33.64 0.36 4.15
CA LEU A 96 -33.31 -0.92 3.52
C LEU A 96 -31.98 -0.84 2.75
N PHE A 97 -31.81 0.24 1.98
CA PHE A 97 -30.57 0.53 1.26
C PHE A 97 -29.38 0.62 2.22
N ASN A 98 -29.47 1.47 3.24
CA ASN A 98 -28.38 1.67 4.20
C ASN A 98 -27.99 0.38 4.92
N LEU A 99 -28.97 -0.45 5.28
CA LEU A 99 -28.69 -1.73 5.94
C LEU A 99 -27.99 -2.70 4.97
N ALA A 100 -28.42 -2.77 3.71
CA ALA A 100 -27.77 -3.60 2.70
C ALA A 100 -26.32 -3.18 2.46
N ILE A 101 -26.07 -1.88 2.29
CA ILE A 101 -24.75 -1.31 2.07
C ILE A 101 -23.82 -1.56 3.27
N LYS A 102 -24.31 -1.39 4.50
CA LYS A 102 -23.54 -1.70 5.72
C LYS A 102 -23.16 -3.17 5.79
N HIS A 103 -24.07 -4.08 5.43
CA HIS A 103 -23.77 -5.51 5.41
C HIS A 103 -22.75 -5.88 4.32
N VAL A 104 -22.80 -5.25 3.14
CA VAL A 104 -21.76 -5.39 2.11
C VAL A 104 -20.40 -4.89 2.62
N SER A 105 -20.37 -3.76 3.35
CA SER A 105 -19.10 -3.18 3.86
C SER A 105 -18.34 -4.11 4.81
N VAL A 106 -19.06 -4.98 5.53
CA VAL A 106 -18.49 -6.03 6.40
C VAL A 106 -18.25 -7.36 5.67
N SER A 107 -18.24 -7.31 4.33
CA SER A 107 -17.89 -8.41 3.42
C SER A 107 -18.88 -9.58 3.42
N LEU A 108 -20.17 -9.30 3.66
CA LEU A 108 -21.23 -10.27 3.35
C LEU A 108 -21.54 -10.27 1.86
N SER A 109 -21.74 -11.47 1.29
CA SER A 109 -22.16 -11.62 -0.10
C SER A 109 -23.59 -11.15 -0.31
N PHE A 110 -23.97 -10.81 -1.55
CA PHE A 110 -25.31 -10.27 -1.82
C PHE A 110 -26.44 -11.20 -1.36
N ARG A 111 -26.22 -12.51 -1.47
CA ARG A 111 -27.14 -13.53 -0.98
C ARG A 111 -27.21 -13.55 0.56
N GLN A 112 -26.06 -13.43 1.23
CA GLN A 112 -26.03 -13.33 2.69
C GLN A 112 -26.70 -12.05 3.18
N VAL A 113 -26.46 -10.91 2.53
CA VAL A 113 -27.11 -9.64 2.85
C VAL A 113 -28.63 -9.76 2.74
N ALA A 114 -29.13 -10.25 1.59
CA ALA A 114 -30.56 -10.46 1.41
C ALA A 114 -31.15 -11.37 2.49
N ARG A 115 -30.43 -12.45 2.84
CA ARG A 115 -30.89 -13.38 3.87
C ARG A 115 -30.92 -12.76 5.27
N VAL A 116 -29.87 -12.06 5.67
CA VAL A 116 -29.76 -11.42 6.99
C VAL A 116 -30.83 -10.34 7.16
N ILE A 117 -31.09 -9.55 6.12
CA ILE A 117 -32.13 -8.51 6.17
C ILE A 117 -33.53 -9.14 6.23
N GLU A 118 -33.79 -10.20 5.45
CA GLU A 118 -35.08 -10.90 5.51
C GLU A 118 -35.30 -11.60 6.86
N ASP A 119 -34.27 -12.22 7.44
CA ASP A 119 -34.34 -12.80 8.79
C ASP A 119 -34.57 -11.71 9.85
N THR A 120 -33.91 -10.54 9.72
CA THR A 120 -34.11 -9.37 10.60
C THR A 120 -35.54 -8.83 10.51
N LYS A 121 -36.06 -8.68 9.28
CA LYS A 121 -37.44 -8.28 9.02
C LYS A 121 -38.44 -9.22 9.70
N ASN A 122 -38.25 -10.54 9.52
CA ASN A 122 -39.17 -11.55 10.05
C ASN A 122 -39.11 -11.65 11.58
N THR A 123 -37.91 -11.51 12.16
CA THR A 123 -37.70 -11.58 13.61
C THR A 123 -38.21 -10.33 14.32
N CYS A 124 -37.94 -9.15 13.76
CA CYS A 124 -38.29 -7.86 14.37
C CYS A 124 -39.64 -7.29 13.88
N MET A 125 -40.34 -8.00 12.98
CA MET A 125 -41.60 -7.56 12.35
C MET A 125 -41.50 -6.19 11.66
N LEU A 126 -40.36 -5.90 11.04
CA LEU A 126 -40.07 -4.61 10.39
C LEU A 126 -40.46 -4.63 8.91
N GLY A 127 -41.73 -4.35 8.59
CA GLY A 127 -42.25 -4.36 7.22
C GLY A 127 -41.47 -3.51 6.20
N LYS A 128 -40.83 -2.42 6.67
CA LYS A 128 -39.97 -1.53 5.87
C LYS A 128 -38.71 -2.20 5.28
N LEU A 129 -38.37 -3.41 5.72
CA LEU A 129 -37.23 -4.18 5.22
C LEU A 129 -37.64 -5.24 4.17
N GLY A 130 -38.92 -5.27 3.76
CA GLY A 130 -39.42 -6.21 2.76
C GLY A 130 -38.90 -5.94 1.35
N GLY A 131 -38.94 -6.98 0.51
CA GLY A 131 -38.62 -6.87 -0.93
C GLY A 131 -37.14 -7.01 -1.28
N ILE A 132 -36.27 -7.25 -0.29
CA ILE A 132 -34.85 -7.47 -0.52
C ILE A 132 -34.59 -8.84 -1.19
N ASN A 133 -33.71 -8.85 -2.19
CA ASN A 133 -33.15 -10.05 -2.79
C ASN A 133 -31.72 -9.73 -3.26
N ASP A 134 -30.98 -10.77 -3.65
CA ASP A 134 -29.58 -10.61 -4.07
C ASP A 134 -29.45 -9.74 -5.33
N THR A 135 -30.41 -9.76 -6.25
CA THR A 135 -30.47 -8.86 -7.41
C THR A 135 -30.57 -7.40 -6.99
N LEU A 136 -31.47 -7.07 -6.05
CA LEU A 136 -31.65 -5.71 -5.55
C LEU A 136 -30.41 -5.22 -4.79
N VAL A 137 -29.77 -6.08 -4.01
CA VAL A 137 -28.48 -5.77 -3.37
C VAL A 137 -27.42 -5.44 -4.43
N GLY A 138 -27.33 -6.24 -5.50
CA GLY A 138 -26.41 -5.95 -6.61
C GLY A 138 -26.67 -4.59 -7.27
N ARG A 139 -27.94 -4.22 -7.48
CA ARG A 139 -28.31 -2.91 -8.02
C ARG A 139 -27.96 -1.76 -7.06
N TYR A 140 -28.16 -1.94 -5.76
CA TYR A 140 -27.71 -0.97 -4.75
C TYR A 140 -26.19 -0.79 -4.77
N VAL A 141 -25.43 -1.87 -4.99
CA VAL A 141 -23.98 -1.80 -5.17
C VAL A 141 -23.60 -1.03 -6.44
N HIS A 142 -24.26 -1.26 -7.58
CA HIS A 142 -24.04 -0.43 -8.78
C HIS A 142 -24.23 1.06 -8.52
N VAL A 143 -25.25 1.42 -7.74
CA VAL A 143 -25.50 2.82 -7.35
C VAL A 143 -24.36 3.37 -6.48
N ILE A 144 -23.91 2.64 -5.45
CA ILE A 144 -22.79 3.08 -4.62
C ILE A 144 -21.51 3.23 -5.43
N VAL A 145 -21.22 2.30 -6.33
CA VAL A 145 -20.05 2.38 -7.21
C VAL A 145 -20.16 3.63 -8.10
N GLY A 146 -21.32 3.87 -8.70
CA GLY A 146 -21.56 5.08 -9.50
C GLY A 146 -21.40 6.38 -8.70
N HIS A 147 -21.95 6.45 -7.49
CA HIS A 147 -21.78 7.59 -6.58
C HIS A 147 -20.32 7.83 -6.20
N SER A 148 -19.61 6.77 -5.83
CA SER A 148 -18.20 6.88 -5.42
C SER A 148 -17.31 7.34 -6.58
N LEU A 149 -17.58 6.85 -7.80
CA LEU A 149 -16.91 7.34 -9.00
C LEU A 149 -17.28 8.80 -9.30
N GLN A 150 -18.54 9.21 -9.09
CA GLN A 150 -18.93 10.61 -9.25
C GLN A 150 -18.21 11.52 -8.24
N ALA A 151 -18.06 11.08 -6.99
CA ALA A 151 -17.28 11.78 -5.98
C ALA A 151 -15.82 11.93 -6.41
N LEU A 152 -15.20 10.87 -6.94
CA LEU A 152 -13.84 10.90 -7.47
C LEU A 152 -13.69 11.85 -8.65
N ASP A 153 -14.64 11.86 -9.59
CA ASP A 153 -14.69 12.84 -10.68
C ASP A 153 -14.71 14.26 -10.11
N THR A 154 -15.64 14.58 -9.20
CA THR A 154 -15.72 15.91 -8.57
C THR A 154 -14.43 16.30 -7.86
N ILE A 155 -13.82 15.39 -7.09
CA ILE A 155 -12.56 15.64 -6.38
C ILE A 155 -11.42 15.89 -7.36
N ILE A 156 -11.24 15.03 -8.38
CA ILE A 156 -10.15 15.16 -9.35
C ILE A 156 -10.36 16.39 -10.23
N ALA A 157 -11.60 16.74 -10.57
CA ALA A 157 -11.94 17.90 -11.37
C ALA A 157 -11.71 19.22 -10.62
N TYR A 158 -11.82 19.22 -9.28
CA TYR A 158 -11.70 20.41 -8.45
C TYR A 158 -10.44 21.23 -8.76
N ASP A 159 -10.60 22.56 -8.85
CA ASP A 159 -9.56 23.49 -9.32
C ASP A 159 -8.32 23.51 -8.42
N ASP A 160 -8.45 23.10 -7.17
CA ASP A 160 -7.29 22.99 -6.28
C ASP A 160 -6.41 21.77 -6.58
N VAL A 161 -7.02 20.69 -7.06
CA VAL A 161 -6.28 19.46 -7.34
C VAL A 161 -5.47 19.68 -8.61
N TRP A 162 -4.19 20.02 -8.48
CA TRP A 162 -3.29 20.19 -9.62
C TRP A 162 -2.47 18.94 -9.94
N ALA A 163 -2.39 18.01 -8.98
CA ALA A 163 -1.55 16.82 -9.04
C ALA A 163 -2.33 15.55 -8.67
N LEU A 164 -2.03 14.48 -9.42
CA LEU A 164 -2.62 13.15 -9.35
C LEU A 164 -1.51 12.10 -9.48
N VAL A 165 -1.56 11.06 -8.66
CA VAL A 165 -0.71 9.87 -8.81
C VAL A 165 -1.56 8.62 -8.84
N LEU A 166 -1.25 7.70 -9.76
CA LEU A 166 -1.87 6.37 -9.81
C LEU A 166 -0.97 5.35 -9.15
N SER A 167 -1.51 4.59 -8.19
CA SER A 167 -0.78 3.50 -7.55
C SER A 167 -1.41 2.16 -7.88
N PHE A 168 -0.57 1.21 -8.29
CA PHE A 168 -0.94 -0.16 -8.65
C PHE A 168 -0.45 -1.11 -7.58
N ASP A 169 -1.35 -1.92 -7.04
CA ASP A 169 -1.04 -2.92 -6.02
C ASP A 169 -1.56 -4.30 -6.42
N GLY A 170 -0.67 -5.29 -6.49
CA GLY A 170 -1.01 -6.65 -6.85
C GLY A 170 -1.34 -7.51 -5.64
N SER A 171 -2.42 -8.30 -5.71
CA SER A 171 -2.67 -9.37 -4.75
C SER A 171 -3.22 -10.62 -5.41
N THR A 172 -2.78 -11.80 -4.96
CA THR A 172 -3.35 -13.07 -5.40
C THR A 172 -4.39 -13.55 -4.40
N HIS A 173 -5.63 -13.65 -4.84
CA HIS A 173 -6.74 -14.19 -4.07
C HIS A 173 -7.25 -15.50 -4.67
N ARG A 174 -7.09 -16.62 -3.94
CA ARG A 174 -7.57 -17.97 -4.32
C ARG A 174 -7.23 -18.38 -5.77
N GLY A 175 -6.03 -18.04 -6.23
CA GLY A 175 -5.55 -18.36 -7.58
C GLY A 175 -5.87 -17.32 -8.65
N THR A 176 -6.67 -16.29 -8.34
CA THR A 176 -6.89 -15.12 -9.21
C THR A 176 -6.04 -13.94 -8.73
N CYS A 177 -5.22 -13.38 -9.60
CA CYS A 177 -4.51 -12.14 -9.30
C CYS A 177 -5.45 -10.95 -9.54
N PHE A 178 -5.41 -9.97 -8.64
CA PHE A 178 -6.08 -8.68 -8.77
C PHE A 178 -5.03 -7.57 -8.71
N LYS A 179 -5.33 -6.48 -9.40
CA LYS A 179 -4.60 -5.23 -9.37
C LYS A 179 -5.55 -4.17 -8.82
N ASP A 180 -5.30 -3.77 -7.60
CA ASP A 180 -5.94 -2.59 -7.05
C ASP A 180 -5.30 -1.35 -7.66
N ILE A 181 -6.14 -0.40 -8.08
CA ILE A 181 -5.72 0.90 -8.57
C ILE A 181 -6.27 1.93 -7.60
N CYS A 182 -5.36 2.68 -6.99
CA CYS A 182 -5.69 3.82 -6.14
C CYS A 182 -5.21 5.13 -6.78
N VAL A 183 -5.87 6.21 -6.41
CA VAL A 183 -5.61 7.59 -6.80
C VAL A 183 -5.16 8.36 -5.56
N ARG A 184 -3.98 8.99 -5.64
CA ARG A 184 -3.52 9.93 -4.61
C ARG A 184 -3.63 11.37 -5.12
N VAL A 185 -4.28 12.21 -4.33
CA VAL A 185 -4.54 13.63 -4.63
C VAL A 185 -4.26 14.50 -3.40
N GLY A 186 -3.89 15.75 -3.64
CA GLY A 186 -3.82 16.79 -2.62
C GLY A 186 -5.00 17.74 -2.78
N VAL A 187 -5.91 17.76 -1.81
CA VAL A 187 -7.12 18.62 -1.79
C VAL A 187 -7.01 19.57 -0.61
N MET A 188 -7.01 20.88 -0.85
CA MET A 188 -6.88 21.95 0.15
C MET A 188 -5.68 21.77 1.08
N GLY A 189 -4.56 21.29 0.52
CA GLY A 189 -3.36 21.01 1.30
C GLY A 189 -3.43 19.74 2.16
N VAL A 190 -4.42 18.87 1.93
CA VAL A 190 -4.62 17.58 2.60
C VAL A 190 -4.43 16.45 1.59
N LEU A 191 -3.54 15.51 1.91
CA LEU A 191 -3.31 14.29 1.13
C LEU A 191 -4.40 13.26 1.35
N TYR A 192 -4.92 12.72 0.25
CA TYR A 192 -5.87 11.61 0.25
C TYR A 192 -5.38 10.48 -0.62
N ASN A 193 -5.51 9.25 -0.14
CA ASN A 193 -5.32 8.04 -0.92
C ASN A 193 -6.67 7.33 -1.07
N LEU A 194 -7.18 7.31 -2.30
CA LEU A 194 -8.54 6.92 -2.62
C LEU A 194 -8.53 5.70 -3.53
N HIS A 195 -9.33 4.69 -3.17
CA HIS A 195 -9.58 3.53 -4.03
C HIS A 195 -10.25 4.00 -5.33
N LEU A 196 -9.66 3.67 -6.48
CA LEU A 196 -10.29 3.94 -7.78
C LEU A 196 -11.04 2.71 -8.25
N ILE A 197 -10.35 1.57 -8.41
CA ILE A 197 -10.95 0.35 -8.96
C ILE A 197 -10.08 -0.89 -8.74
N ALA A 198 -10.70 -2.06 -8.54
CA ALA A 198 -9.99 -3.34 -8.50
C ALA A 198 -10.13 -4.15 -9.81
N MET A 199 -9.02 -4.38 -10.51
CA MET A 199 -8.98 -5.09 -11.79
C MET A 199 -8.42 -6.52 -11.67
N PRO A 200 -9.13 -7.60 -12.01
CA PRO A 200 -8.56 -8.93 -12.16
C PRO A 200 -7.46 -8.97 -13.24
N HIS A 201 -6.32 -9.53 -12.87
CA HIS A 201 -5.16 -9.82 -13.70
C HIS A 201 -5.23 -11.27 -14.18
N PHE A 202 -5.63 -11.45 -15.46
CA PHE A 202 -5.65 -12.75 -16.12
C PHE A 202 -4.43 -12.89 -17.03
N ASP A 203 -3.77 -14.06 -17.02
CA ASP A 203 -2.58 -14.39 -17.83
C ASP A 203 -2.77 -14.17 -19.35
N ARG A 204 -4.02 -14.11 -19.83
CA ARG A 204 -4.36 -13.89 -21.24
C ARG A 204 -4.43 -12.40 -21.64
N ARG A 205 -4.34 -11.44 -20.72
CA ARG A 205 -4.49 -10.01 -21.02
C ARG A 205 -3.13 -9.32 -21.17
N THR A 206 -2.87 -8.76 -22.35
CA THR A 206 -1.66 -7.97 -22.61
C THR A 206 -1.67 -6.67 -21.80
N ALA A 207 -0.49 -6.14 -21.47
CA ALA A 207 -0.34 -4.84 -20.81
C ALA A 207 -1.03 -3.69 -21.57
N GLN A 208 -1.01 -3.75 -22.91
CA GLN A 208 -1.74 -2.80 -23.78
C GLN A 208 -3.24 -2.81 -23.52
N ASN A 209 -3.84 -3.99 -23.37
CA ASN A 209 -5.28 -4.09 -23.12
C ASN A 209 -5.65 -3.52 -21.75
N GLN A 210 -4.75 -3.62 -20.76
CA GLN A 210 -4.96 -3.02 -19.44
C GLN A 210 -4.87 -1.50 -19.50
N GLU A 211 -3.84 -0.95 -20.17
CA GLU A 211 -3.66 0.48 -20.40
C GLU A 211 -4.90 1.10 -21.08
N THR A 212 -5.33 0.58 -22.23
CA THR A 212 -6.50 1.09 -22.96
C THR A 212 -7.78 1.09 -22.11
N LYS A 213 -7.91 0.16 -21.16
CA LYS A 213 -9.06 0.08 -20.26
C LYS A 213 -8.99 1.12 -19.15
N ILE A 214 -7.80 1.35 -18.59
CA ILE A 214 -7.60 2.39 -17.57
C ILE A 214 -7.79 3.77 -18.22
N ASP A 215 -7.33 3.97 -19.45
CA ASP A 215 -7.56 5.21 -20.20
C ASP A 215 -9.05 5.44 -20.44
N LYS A 216 -9.77 4.39 -20.85
CA LYS A 216 -11.22 4.46 -21.02
C LYS A 216 -11.93 4.80 -19.70
N LEU A 217 -11.51 4.20 -18.59
CA LEU A 217 -12.04 4.48 -17.25
C LEU A 217 -11.79 5.94 -16.85
N LEU A 218 -10.54 6.40 -16.93
CA LEU A 218 -10.14 7.74 -16.51
C LEU A 218 -10.72 8.82 -17.41
N ASN A 219 -10.86 8.57 -18.72
CA ASN A 219 -11.55 9.50 -19.63
C ASN A 219 -13.06 9.57 -19.36
N ALA A 220 -13.67 8.46 -18.95
CA ALA A 220 -15.07 8.45 -18.54
C ALA A 220 -15.27 9.13 -17.18
N LEU A 221 -14.28 9.04 -16.29
CA LEU A 221 -14.30 9.69 -14.99
C LEU A 221 -14.07 11.21 -15.15
N PHE A 222 -12.93 11.62 -15.68
CA PHE A 222 -12.56 13.02 -15.87
C PHE A 222 -11.56 13.17 -17.03
N VAL A 223 -12.00 13.69 -18.19
CA VAL A 223 -11.18 13.79 -19.42
C VAL A 223 -9.85 14.54 -19.23
N GLY A 224 -9.78 15.49 -18.29
CA GLY A 224 -8.57 16.28 -18.02
C GLY A 224 -7.51 15.58 -17.15
N TRP A 225 -7.74 14.33 -16.72
CA TRP A 225 -6.91 13.62 -15.72
C TRP A 225 -5.42 13.62 -16.07
N ILE A 226 -5.10 13.50 -17.36
CA ILE A 226 -3.73 13.44 -17.85
C ILE A 226 -2.93 14.71 -17.56
N ARG A 227 -3.59 15.87 -17.49
CA ARG A 227 -2.94 17.15 -17.16
C ARG A 227 -2.57 17.24 -15.69
N LYS A 228 -3.27 16.49 -14.84
CA LYS A 228 -3.03 16.42 -13.39
C LYS A 228 -2.07 15.27 -13.03
N LEU A 229 -1.87 14.28 -13.90
CA LEU A 229 -1.01 13.13 -13.62
C LEU A 229 0.48 13.53 -13.50
N ILE A 230 1.08 13.28 -12.34
CA ILE A 230 2.51 13.55 -12.08
C ILE A 230 3.33 12.29 -11.77
N GLY A 231 2.69 11.13 -11.60
CA GLY A 231 3.41 9.89 -11.30
C GLY A 231 2.57 8.62 -11.32
N VAL A 232 3.27 7.49 -11.43
CA VAL A 232 2.71 6.13 -11.32
C VAL A 232 3.60 5.27 -10.41
N THR A 233 3.01 4.58 -9.43
CA THR A 233 3.74 3.70 -8.48
C THR A 233 3.28 2.25 -8.54
N THR A 234 4.18 1.30 -8.23
CA THR A 234 3.90 -0.14 -8.32
C THR A 234 4.72 -0.96 -7.32
N ASP A 235 4.15 -2.06 -6.81
CA ASP A 235 4.94 -3.12 -6.19
C ASP A 235 5.62 -3.96 -7.28
N ARG A 236 6.96 -4.01 -7.29
CA ARG A 236 7.71 -4.69 -8.38
C ARG A 236 7.67 -6.23 -8.29
N GLU A 237 6.56 -6.83 -7.87
CA GLU A 237 6.47 -8.29 -7.81
C GLU A 237 6.66 -8.89 -9.22
N LYS A 238 7.71 -9.72 -9.36
CA LYS A 238 8.20 -10.26 -10.64
C LYS A 238 7.13 -11.01 -11.44
N THR A 239 6.14 -11.56 -10.76
CA THR A 239 5.02 -12.31 -11.31
C THR A 239 3.92 -11.42 -11.90
N ASN A 240 3.77 -10.18 -11.44
CA ASN A 240 2.56 -9.41 -11.74
C ASN A 240 2.70 -8.48 -12.96
N MET A 241 3.88 -7.93 -13.27
CA MET A 241 3.94 -6.65 -14.02
C MET A 241 5.09 -6.45 -15.01
N GLY A 242 5.53 -7.51 -15.70
CA GLY A 242 6.26 -7.41 -16.97
C GLY A 242 7.39 -6.36 -17.00
N HIS A 243 8.53 -6.69 -16.39
CA HIS A 243 9.68 -5.82 -16.09
C HIS A 243 10.02 -4.65 -17.06
N ARG A 244 9.80 -4.78 -18.38
CA ARG A 244 10.11 -3.75 -19.41
C ARG A 244 8.93 -3.27 -20.26
N ASN A 245 7.78 -3.95 -20.19
CA ASN A 245 6.58 -3.72 -21.03
C ASN A 245 5.26 -3.78 -20.23
N GLY A 246 5.33 -3.77 -18.90
CA GLY A 246 4.17 -3.78 -18.00
C GLY A 246 3.31 -2.52 -18.17
N VAL A 247 2.04 -2.61 -17.76
CA VAL A 247 1.06 -1.53 -17.92
C VAL A 247 1.57 -0.21 -17.36
N GLN A 248 2.27 -0.18 -16.23
CA GLN A 248 2.81 1.08 -15.68
C GLN A 248 3.90 1.68 -16.54
N VAL A 249 4.82 0.86 -17.06
CA VAL A 249 5.90 1.35 -17.92
C VAL A 249 5.31 1.90 -19.22
N ARG A 250 4.25 1.26 -19.75
CA ARG A 250 3.50 1.78 -20.89
C ARG A 250 2.78 3.07 -20.51
N MET A 251 2.10 3.12 -19.37
CA MET A 251 1.50 4.32 -18.80
C MET A 251 2.51 5.36 -18.29
N VAL A 252 3.80 5.17 -18.48
CA VAL A 252 4.82 6.20 -18.27
C VAL A 252 5.42 6.62 -19.61
N ARG A 253 5.46 5.70 -20.60
CA ARG A 253 5.99 5.92 -21.95
C ARG A 253 4.96 6.48 -22.94
N GLY A 254 3.71 6.04 -22.87
CA GLY A 254 2.61 6.42 -23.77
C GLY A 254 2.08 7.83 -23.50
N PHE A 255 2.24 8.33 -22.26
CA PHE A 255 1.85 9.68 -21.87
C PHE A 255 3.00 10.69 -21.90
N LEU A 256 4.07 10.37 -22.65
CA LEU A 256 5.16 11.29 -22.99
C LEU A 256 4.70 12.37 -23.99
N VAL A 257 3.72 13.18 -23.60
CA VAL A 257 3.66 14.58 -24.04
C VAL A 257 4.18 15.38 -22.86
N ASP A 258 5.50 15.63 -22.83
CA ASP A 258 6.17 16.61 -21.97
C ASP A 258 5.53 16.85 -20.59
N ILE A 259 5.31 15.78 -19.80
CA ILE A 259 4.94 15.94 -18.39
C ILE A 259 6.21 16.37 -17.66
N PHE A 260 6.26 17.68 -17.43
CA PHE A 260 7.37 18.46 -16.91
C PHE A 260 7.99 17.87 -15.64
N ALA A 261 9.30 18.11 -15.51
CA ALA A 261 10.22 17.44 -14.62
C ALA A 261 9.80 17.48 -13.14
N MET A 262 9.31 16.34 -12.68
CA MET A 262 9.75 15.79 -11.40
C MET A 262 9.87 14.28 -11.47
N SER A 263 11.03 13.80 -11.05
CA SER A 263 11.42 12.41 -10.80
C SER A 263 10.38 11.65 -9.95
N SER A 264 9.50 10.88 -10.60
CA SER A 264 8.95 9.63 -10.07
C SER A 264 8.32 8.83 -11.21
N LYS A 265 9.19 8.36 -12.10
CA LYS A 265 8.79 7.50 -13.20
C LYS A 265 9.00 6.06 -12.77
N CYS A 266 7.91 5.39 -12.36
CA CYS A 266 7.87 3.97 -12.02
C CYS A 266 8.65 3.58 -10.74
N GLY A 267 8.30 4.20 -9.61
CA GLY A 267 8.89 3.84 -8.31
C GLY A 267 8.55 2.40 -7.91
N ALA A 268 9.57 1.57 -7.64
CA ALA A 268 9.34 0.32 -6.91
C ALA A 268 9.02 0.70 -5.47
N CYS A 269 7.96 0.14 -4.88
CA CYS A 269 7.62 0.47 -3.51
C CYS A 269 8.82 0.21 -2.56
N ALA A 270 9.13 1.22 -1.74
CA ALA A 270 10.24 1.21 -0.79
C ALA A 270 10.25 -0.03 0.13
N PRO A 271 9.11 -0.49 0.70
CA PRO A 271 9.04 -1.75 1.42
C PRO A 271 9.53 -2.95 0.60
N HIS A 272 9.14 -3.07 -0.67
CA HIS A 272 9.56 -4.19 -1.50
C HIS A 272 11.06 -4.15 -1.80
N GLN A 273 11.63 -2.97 -2.02
CA GLN A 273 13.08 -2.85 -2.21
C GLN A 273 13.86 -3.27 -0.97
N LEU A 274 13.42 -2.83 0.21
CA LEU A 274 13.97 -3.31 1.48
C LEU A 274 13.87 -4.83 1.56
N ASN A 275 12.69 -5.40 1.26
CA ASN A 275 12.44 -6.85 1.27
C ASN A 275 13.43 -7.59 0.36
N LEU A 276 13.70 -7.08 -0.85
CA LEU A 276 14.68 -7.66 -1.77
C LEU A 276 16.10 -7.65 -1.20
N GLN A 277 16.52 -6.56 -0.53
CA GLN A 277 17.83 -6.49 0.10
C GLN A 277 17.93 -7.52 1.23
N VAL A 278 16.90 -7.65 2.06
CA VAL A 278 16.97 -8.60 3.18
C VAL A 278 16.98 -10.05 2.69
N HIS A 279 16.17 -10.39 1.68
CA HIS A 279 16.25 -11.69 1.02
C HIS A 279 17.65 -11.97 0.48
N LEU A 280 18.24 -11.02 -0.25
CA LEU A 280 19.57 -11.18 -0.84
C LEU A 280 20.65 -11.51 0.19
N TYR A 281 20.62 -10.84 1.36
CA TYR A 281 21.67 -10.99 2.35
C TYR A 281 21.44 -12.13 3.33
N VAL A 282 20.20 -12.50 3.60
CA VAL A 282 19.93 -13.74 4.34
C VAL A 282 20.14 -14.99 3.50
N ASP A 283 19.79 -14.98 2.22
CA ASP A 283 20.07 -16.12 1.33
C ASP A 283 21.57 -16.36 1.11
N LYS A 284 22.43 -15.37 1.45
CA LYS A 284 23.88 -15.53 1.45
C LYS A 284 24.42 -16.24 2.71
N ILE A 285 23.65 -16.27 3.79
CA ILE A 285 24.03 -16.95 5.05
C ILE A 285 23.99 -18.45 4.79
N ASP A 286 25.15 -19.10 4.90
CA ASP A 286 25.34 -20.53 4.63
C ASP A 286 24.72 -20.97 3.29
N CYS A 287 24.85 -20.13 2.25
CA CYS A 287 24.25 -20.37 0.92
C CYS A 287 22.73 -20.67 0.99
N GLY A 288 22.03 -20.02 1.92
CA GLY A 288 20.58 -20.14 2.12
C GLY A 288 20.17 -21.31 3.02
N ALA A 289 21.13 -22.11 3.51
CA ALA A 289 20.83 -23.24 4.37
C ALA A 289 20.25 -22.80 5.73
N TRP A 290 20.76 -21.69 6.29
CA TRP A 290 20.30 -21.17 7.58
C TRP A 290 18.81 -20.81 7.54
N VAL A 291 18.38 -19.96 6.61
CA VAL A 291 16.97 -19.53 6.51
C VAL A 291 16.03 -20.67 6.13
N LYS A 292 16.49 -21.60 5.28
CA LYS A 292 15.75 -22.81 4.96
C LYS A 292 15.51 -23.65 6.21
N LYS A 293 16.54 -23.83 7.05
CA LYS A 293 16.44 -24.55 8.33
C LYS A 293 15.44 -23.88 9.26
N THR A 294 15.51 -22.55 9.42
CA THR A 294 14.58 -21.78 10.25
C THR A 294 13.12 -22.00 9.81
N TYR A 295 12.85 -22.04 8.52
CA TYR A 295 11.52 -22.36 8.00
C TYR A 295 11.12 -23.83 8.18
N GLU A 296 12.05 -24.78 8.05
CA GLU A 296 11.79 -26.20 8.34
C GLU A 296 11.36 -26.39 9.81
N VAL A 297 12.04 -25.73 10.74
CA VAL A 297 11.72 -25.75 12.19
C VAL A 297 10.33 -25.22 12.45
N THR A 298 10.00 -24.05 11.88
CA THR A 298 8.66 -23.45 11.99
C THR A 298 7.57 -24.41 11.49
N VAL A 299 7.75 -25.01 10.31
CA VAL A 299 6.78 -25.96 9.75
C VAL A 299 6.65 -27.21 10.61
N TYR A 300 7.76 -27.71 11.15
CA TYR A 300 7.78 -28.89 12.01
C TYR A 300 7.05 -28.63 13.33
N LEU A 301 7.37 -27.55 14.04
CA LEU A 301 6.75 -27.17 15.31
C LEU A 301 5.24 -26.97 15.18
N ARG A 302 4.78 -26.35 14.09
CA ARG A 302 3.34 -26.14 13.82
C ARG A 302 2.54 -27.44 13.62
N ARG A 303 3.20 -28.57 13.37
CA ARG A 303 2.57 -29.90 13.23
C ARG A 303 2.49 -30.66 14.56
N GLN A 304 3.08 -30.13 15.62
CA GLN A 304 3.13 -30.80 16.93
C GLN A 304 2.01 -30.31 17.84
N SER A 305 0.80 -30.85 17.68
CA SER A 305 -0.38 -30.45 18.46
C SER A 305 -0.16 -30.52 19.98
N ASN A 306 0.55 -31.56 20.45
CA ASN A 306 0.84 -31.76 21.86
C ASN A 306 1.78 -30.66 22.40
N LEU A 307 2.85 -30.35 21.66
CA LEU A 307 3.78 -29.30 22.02
C LEU A 307 3.10 -27.92 22.01
N ILE A 308 2.24 -27.66 21.03
CA ILE A 308 1.46 -26.41 20.96
C ILE A 308 0.55 -26.28 22.18
N THR A 309 -0.11 -27.37 22.57
CA THR A 309 -1.00 -27.39 23.75
C THR A 309 -0.20 -27.17 25.03
N GLU A 310 0.98 -27.79 25.15
CA GLU A 310 1.87 -27.66 26.30
C GLU A 310 2.43 -26.24 26.45
N MET A 311 2.90 -25.64 25.35
CA MET A 311 3.48 -24.29 25.36
C MET A 311 2.42 -23.19 25.44
N GLY A 312 1.16 -23.49 25.12
CA GLY A 312 0.07 -22.51 25.05
C GLY A 312 0.19 -21.52 23.88
N VAL A 313 1.11 -21.76 22.94
CA VAL A 313 1.44 -20.86 21.83
C VAL A 313 1.77 -21.65 20.57
N THR A 314 1.58 -21.02 19.41
CA THR A 314 1.89 -21.64 18.11
C THR A 314 3.01 -20.88 17.41
N SER A 315 4.01 -21.61 16.91
CA SER A 315 5.10 -21.03 16.11
C SER A 315 4.55 -20.22 14.91
N PRO A 316 5.06 -19.01 14.62
CA PRO A 316 4.55 -18.14 13.56
C PRO A 316 4.47 -18.84 12.21
N LYS A 317 3.55 -18.43 11.32
CA LYS A 317 3.45 -19.06 10.00
C LYS A 317 4.55 -18.52 9.08
N LYS A 318 5.23 -19.41 8.34
CA LYS A 318 6.05 -19.00 7.19
C LYS A 318 5.20 -18.19 6.20
N THR A 319 5.71 -17.03 5.79
CA THR A 319 5.16 -16.26 4.67
C THR A 319 6.28 -15.90 3.69
N ASN A 320 5.91 -15.40 2.51
CA ASN A 320 6.87 -14.86 1.56
C ASN A 320 7.34 -13.44 1.93
N ARG A 321 6.76 -12.84 2.99
CA ARG A 321 7.10 -11.50 3.48
C ARG A 321 8.10 -11.59 4.61
N TRP A 322 9.17 -10.80 4.54
CA TRP A 322 10.25 -10.82 5.51
C TRP A 322 9.83 -10.52 6.96
N ILE A 323 8.76 -9.73 7.14
CA ILE A 323 8.17 -9.42 8.45
C ILE A 323 7.88 -10.70 9.26
N ALA A 324 7.59 -11.83 8.59
CA ALA A 324 7.41 -13.10 9.27
C ALA A 324 8.70 -13.66 9.88
N LEU A 325 9.89 -13.40 9.31
CA LEU A 325 11.13 -13.90 9.90
C LEU A 325 11.41 -13.26 11.25
N GLY A 326 11.21 -11.95 11.41
CA GLY A 326 11.39 -11.29 12.71
C GLY A 326 10.50 -11.90 13.80
N SER A 327 9.26 -12.24 13.46
CA SER A 327 8.36 -12.96 14.36
C SER A 327 8.84 -14.37 14.69
N VAL A 328 9.38 -15.09 13.69
CA VAL A 328 9.93 -16.44 13.87
C VAL A 328 11.16 -16.42 14.80
N LEU A 329 12.13 -15.53 14.57
CA LEU A 329 13.34 -15.46 15.39
C LEU A 329 13.00 -15.09 16.85
N LYS A 330 12.09 -14.13 17.06
CA LYS A 330 11.60 -13.79 18.40
C LYS A 330 10.93 -14.98 19.10
N PHE A 331 10.11 -15.75 18.38
CA PHE A 331 9.48 -16.96 18.92
C PHE A 331 10.52 -18.02 19.28
N ASP A 332 11.48 -18.27 18.39
CA ASP A 332 12.52 -19.28 18.59
C ASP A 332 13.38 -18.93 19.81
N ILE A 333 13.77 -17.67 19.98
CA ILE A 333 14.53 -17.19 21.15
C ILE A 333 13.70 -17.29 22.43
N ALA A 334 12.46 -16.81 22.42
CA ALA A 334 11.60 -16.80 23.61
C ALA A 334 11.30 -18.20 24.14
N HIS A 335 11.37 -19.22 23.28
CA HIS A 335 10.98 -20.59 23.62
C HIS A 335 12.11 -21.61 23.40
N GLU A 336 13.33 -21.12 23.22
CA GLU A 336 14.53 -21.91 22.97
C GLU A 336 14.70 -23.08 23.95
N PRO A 337 14.54 -22.92 25.28
CA PRO A 337 14.76 -24.03 26.21
C PRO A 337 13.84 -25.21 25.91
N ARG A 338 12.54 -24.94 25.73
CA ARG A 338 11.55 -25.99 25.49
C ARG A 338 11.72 -26.60 24.10
N ILE A 339 11.96 -25.78 23.08
CA ILE A 339 12.25 -26.23 21.71
C ILE A 339 13.47 -27.16 21.74
N THR A 340 14.56 -26.75 22.37
CA THR A 340 15.79 -27.55 22.47
C THR A 340 15.54 -28.90 23.14
N THR A 341 14.85 -28.92 24.28
CA THR A 341 14.48 -30.17 24.96
C THR A 341 13.59 -31.06 24.08
N PHE A 342 12.60 -30.48 23.40
CA PHE A 342 11.70 -31.22 22.52
C PHE A 342 12.43 -31.91 21.38
N PHE A 343 13.35 -31.21 20.72
CA PHE A 343 14.15 -31.79 19.64
C PHE A 343 15.09 -32.89 20.15
N ALA A 344 15.64 -32.76 21.37
CA ALA A 344 16.46 -33.80 21.99
C ALA A 344 15.64 -35.06 22.34
N GLU A 345 14.43 -34.89 22.89
CA GLU A 345 13.49 -35.99 23.17
C GLU A 345 13.16 -36.76 21.87
N ARG A 346 12.81 -36.03 20.80
CA ARG A 346 12.50 -36.65 19.50
C ARG A 346 13.68 -37.34 18.83
N ALA A 347 14.89 -36.81 18.99
CA ALA A 347 16.09 -37.46 18.49
C ALA A 347 16.35 -38.80 19.20
N ALA A 348 16.06 -38.88 20.50
CA ALA A 348 16.20 -40.11 21.29
C ALA A 348 15.12 -41.16 20.98
N GLU A 349 13.93 -40.75 20.57
CA GLU A 349 12.78 -41.64 20.26
C GLU A 349 12.92 -42.43 18.94
N GLY A 350 13.88 -42.11 18.07
CA GLY A 350 14.19 -42.91 16.87
C GLY A 350 13.09 -42.97 15.79
N ASN A 351 12.13 -42.02 15.79
CA ASN A 351 11.01 -42.00 14.84
C ASN A 351 11.44 -41.83 13.36
N MET A 352 10.65 -42.42 12.43
CA MET A 352 10.95 -42.40 10.98
C MET A 352 10.96 -41.00 10.34
N ALA A 353 10.30 -40.00 10.95
CA ALA A 353 10.40 -38.60 10.54
C ALA A 353 11.47 -37.92 11.39
N GLN A 354 12.73 -37.93 10.92
CA GLN A 354 13.83 -37.30 11.63
C GLN A 354 13.54 -35.81 11.84
N PRO A 355 13.55 -35.31 13.09
CA PRO A 355 13.36 -33.89 13.34
C PRO A 355 14.54 -33.09 12.74
N PRO A 356 14.33 -31.82 12.33
CA PRO A 356 15.42 -30.93 11.97
C PRO A 356 16.53 -30.89 13.05
N VAL A 357 17.78 -31.12 12.65
CA VAL A 357 18.92 -30.98 13.56
C VAL A 357 19.24 -29.50 13.78
N LEU A 358 19.19 -29.06 15.03
CA LEU A 358 19.52 -27.70 15.45
C LEU A 358 20.95 -27.68 16.01
N THR A 359 21.86 -27.02 15.32
CA THR A 359 23.26 -26.89 15.76
C THR A 359 23.45 -25.67 16.65
N SER A 360 24.52 -25.66 17.45
CA SER A 360 24.93 -24.48 18.22
C SER A 360 25.15 -23.27 17.31
N THR A 361 25.79 -23.47 16.15
CA THR A 361 25.98 -22.44 15.12
C THR A 361 24.66 -21.83 14.66
N TRP A 362 23.63 -22.65 14.44
CA TRP A 362 22.30 -22.16 14.03
C TRP A 362 21.69 -21.26 15.11
N TRP A 363 21.75 -21.68 16.39
CA TRP A 363 21.24 -20.87 17.51
C TRP A 363 21.98 -19.55 17.67
N ILE A 364 23.31 -19.55 17.57
CA ILE A 364 24.10 -18.31 17.66
C ILE A 364 23.71 -17.35 16.53
N LEU A 365 23.50 -17.83 15.31
CA LEU A 365 23.03 -16.98 14.20
C LEU A 365 21.59 -16.48 14.43
N VAL A 366 20.70 -17.27 15.01
CA VAL A 366 19.34 -16.82 15.40
C VAL A 366 19.42 -15.66 16.39
N HIS A 367 20.22 -15.80 17.46
CA HIS A 367 20.44 -14.74 18.45
C HIS A 367 21.13 -13.52 17.83
N ALA A 368 22.21 -13.72 17.08
CA ALA A 368 23.03 -12.65 16.53
C ALA A 368 22.30 -11.80 15.48
N LEU A 369 21.39 -12.38 14.71
CA LEU A 369 20.70 -11.68 13.62
C LEU A 369 19.36 -11.07 14.06
N SER A 370 18.74 -11.60 15.12
CA SER A 370 17.42 -11.17 15.57
C SER A 370 17.30 -9.65 15.81
N PRO A 371 18.24 -8.96 16.49
CA PRO A 371 18.14 -7.52 16.73
C PRO A 371 18.13 -6.70 15.43
N ALA A 372 18.93 -7.05 14.44
CA ALA A 372 18.94 -6.38 13.14
C ALA A 372 17.63 -6.62 12.36
N ILE A 373 17.10 -7.84 12.40
CA ILE A 373 15.81 -8.17 11.78
C ILE A 373 14.65 -7.45 12.47
N GLU A 374 14.75 -7.18 13.77
CA GLU A 374 13.78 -6.39 14.53
C GLU A 374 13.76 -4.93 14.08
N LEU A 375 14.92 -4.27 13.99
CA LEU A 375 15.04 -2.90 13.45
C LEU A 375 14.44 -2.77 12.04
N ILE A 376 14.73 -3.76 11.18
CA ILE A 376 14.15 -3.86 9.84
C ILE A 376 12.62 -3.98 9.91
N THR A 377 12.09 -4.83 10.80
CA THR A 377 10.65 -5.06 10.95
C THR A 377 9.93 -3.80 11.44
N GLU A 378 10.50 -3.08 12.40
CA GLU A 378 9.97 -1.79 12.87
C GLU A 378 9.94 -0.75 11.75
N THR A 379 11.01 -0.69 10.95
CA THR A 379 11.08 0.21 9.80
C THR A 379 10.05 -0.14 8.73
N PHE A 380 9.80 -1.43 8.49
CA PHE A 380 8.72 -1.87 7.63
C PHE A 380 7.35 -1.33 8.07
N VAL A 381 7.04 -1.39 9.37
CA VAL A 381 5.78 -0.87 9.91
C VAL A 381 5.68 0.64 9.68
N LYS A 382 6.77 1.38 9.91
CA LYS A 382 6.83 2.83 9.63
C LYS A 382 6.60 3.11 8.14
N LEU A 383 7.22 2.35 7.23
CA LEU A 383 7.05 2.49 5.78
C LEU A 383 5.63 2.18 5.28
N GLN A 384 4.77 1.55 6.09
CA GLN A 384 3.37 1.21 5.78
C GLN A 384 2.35 2.31 6.17
N GLN A 385 2.80 3.42 6.76
CA GLN A 385 1.94 4.57 7.10
C GLN A 385 1.40 5.28 5.85
N ARG A 386 0.10 5.62 5.83
CA ARG A 386 -0.63 6.07 4.62
C ARG A 386 -0.26 7.49 4.15
N ASP A 387 0.30 8.28 5.04
CA ASP A 387 0.63 9.70 4.91
C ASP A 387 2.14 9.95 4.72
N LEU A 388 2.94 8.88 4.72
CA LEU A 388 4.39 8.95 4.57
C LEU A 388 4.79 9.50 3.20
N VAL A 389 5.71 10.46 3.19
CA VAL A 389 6.24 11.07 1.95
C VAL A 389 7.67 10.61 1.64
N LEU A 390 8.13 10.80 0.38
CA LEU A 390 9.44 10.32 -0.10
C LEU A 390 10.61 10.68 0.81
N CYS A 391 10.69 11.95 1.23
CA CYS A 391 11.83 12.42 2.02
C CYS A 391 11.89 11.72 3.40
N GLN A 392 10.74 11.37 3.98
CA GLN A 392 10.68 10.61 5.23
C GLN A 392 11.16 9.18 5.03
N GLN A 393 10.81 8.54 3.91
CA GLN A 393 11.29 7.20 3.61
C GLN A 393 12.80 7.11 3.45
N ARG A 394 13.39 8.06 2.72
CA ARG A 394 14.85 8.12 2.59
C ARG A 394 15.51 8.26 3.95
N LYS A 395 14.98 9.16 4.80
CA LYS A 395 15.45 9.33 6.18
C LYS A 395 15.32 8.04 6.99
N LEU A 396 14.22 7.29 6.87
CA LEU A 396 14.05 5.99 7.52
C LEU A 396 15.10 4.96 7.09
N PHE A 397 15.48 4.91 5.81
CA PHE A 397 16.53 4.00 5.34
C PHE A 397 17.92 4.40 5.83
N VAL A 398 18.22 5.70 5.88
CA VAL A 398 19.48 6.21 6.43
C VAL A 398 19.57 5.83 7.91
N VAL A 399 18.54 6.15 8.70
CA VAL A 399 18.47 5.82 10.13
C VAL A 399 18.61 4.31 10.34
N LEU A 400 17.88 3.48 9.60
CA LEU A 400 17.97 2.02 9.72
C LEU A 400 19.38 1.51 9.40
N ALA A 401 20.01 2.01 8.34
CA ALA A 401 21.36 1.61 7.98
C ALA A 401 22.37 2.01 9.05
N ASP A 402 22.22 3.18 9.64
CA ASP A 402 23.12 3.68 10.69
C ASP A 402 22.91 2.90 12.00
N GLU A 403 21.66 2.60 12.40
CA GLU A 403 21.36 1.76 13.56
C GLU A 403 21.95 0.34 13.42
N ILE A 404 21.84 -0.27 12.24
CA ILE A 404 22.45 -1.58 11.97
C ILE A 404 23.98 -1.49 11.93
N ALA A 405 24.53 -0.41 11.34
CA ALA A 405 25.97 -0.18 11.34
C ALA A 405 26.51 -0.05 12.77
N ASP A 406 25.81 0.70 13.63
CA ASP A 406 26.18 0.89 15.03
C ASP A 406 26.05 -0.39 15.86
N LEU A 407 25.04 -1.22 15.56
CA LEU A 407 24.81 -2.53 16.20
C LEU A 407 26.01 -3.47 15.98
N PHE A 408 26.51 -3.54 14.74
CA PHE A 408 27.61 -4.45 14.38
C PHE A 408 28.99 -3.79 14.30
N LYS A 409 29.08 -2.48 14.56
CA LYS A 409 30.28 -1.64 14.36
C LYS A 409 30.83 -1.72 12.93
N VAL A 410 29.94 -1.57 11.95
CA VAL A 410 30.29 -1.43 10.53
C VAL A 410 30.80 -0.01 10.28
N CYS A 411 32.02 0.11 9.78
CA CYS A 411 32.62 1.39 9.41
C CYS A 411 32.97 1.41 7.92
N ARG A 412 33.10 2.60 7.33
CA ARG A 412 33.78 2.73 6.03
C ARG A 412 35.28 2.87 6.24
N ILE A 413 36.07 2.31 5.34
CA ILE A 413 37.54 2.38 5.38
C ILE A 413 38.01 3.85 5.43
N ALA A 414 37.36 4.73 4.67
CA ALA A 414 37.69 6.15 4.62
C ALA A 414 37.49 6.88 5.97
N ASP A 415 36.62 6.36 6.83
CA ASP A 415 36.27 6.97 8.12
C ASP A 415 37.08 6.37 9.28
N CYS A 416 37.93 5.39 9.00
CA CYS A 416 38.70 4.72 10.02
C CYS A 416 40.09 5.36 10.21
N GLU A 417 40.49 5.61 11.45
CA GLU A 417 41.84 6.07 11.78
C GLU A 417 42.81 4.87 11.82
N GLY A 418 43.68 4.74 10.82
CA GLY A 418 44.76 3.74 10.78
C GLY A 418 45.01 3.13 9.40
N ASP A 419 46.19 2.54 9.21
CA ASP A 419 46.55 1.84 7.98
C ASP A 419 46.07 0.38 8.05
N PHE A 420 45.04 0.04 7.27
CA PHE A 420 44.43 -1.30 7.26
C PHE A 420 45.23 -2.30 6.43
N ASP A 421 46.18 -1.83 5.63
CA ASP A 421 47.03 -2.67 4.78
C ASP A 421 47.97 -3.56 5.61
N ASP A 422 48.25 -3.18 6.87
CA ASP A 422 49.13 -3.91 7.80
C ASP A 422 48.39 -4.88 8.76
N LEU A 423 47.06 -4.92 8.75
CA LEU A 423 46.29 -5.79 9.64
C LEU A 423 46.21 -7.23 9.12
N PRO A 424 46.42 -8.27 9.96
CA PRO A 424 46.31 -9.66 9.52
C PRO A 424 44.91 -9.99 8.98
N VAL A 425 44.84 -10.78 7.91
CA VAL A 425 43.63 -11.17 7.13
C VAL A 425 42.48 -11.77 7.98
N ASN A 426 42.73 -12.15 9.24
CA ASN A 426 41.75 -12.75 10.15
C ASN A 426 41.31 -11.82 11.30
N THR A 427 41.64 -10.53 11.24
CA THR A 427 41.29 -9.55 12.30
C THR A 427 40.06 -8.70 11.95
N TYR A 428 39.63 -8.74 10.69
CA TYR A 428 38.49 -8.00 10.20
C TYR A 428 37.74 -8.77 9.11
N VAL A 429 36.50 -8.36 8.86
CA VAL A 429 35.73 -8.73 7.68
C VAL A 429 35.65 -7.49 6.79
N LEU A 430 36.07 -7.63 5.55
CA LEU A 430 36.06 -6.55 4.55
C LEU A 430 35.18 -6.94 3.37
N ARG A 431 34.37 -6.00 2.91
CA ARG A 431 33.68 -6.10 1.62
C ARG A 431 33.49 -4.72 1.02
N ASN A 432 33.92 -4.54 -0.23
CA ASN A 432 33.94 -3.25 -0.91
C ASN A 432 34.74 -2.21 -0.07
N GLN A 433 34.08 -1.14 0.39
CA GLN A 433 34.68 -0.06 1.20
C GLN A 433 34.22 -0.11 2.67
N SER A 434 33.57 -1.20 3.09
CA SER A 434 32.97 -1.35 4.41
C SER A 434 33.67 -2.47 5.18
N ILE A 435 33.94 -2.24 6.46
CA ILE A 435 34.73 -3.11 7.32
C ILE A 435 34.05 -3.32 8.68
N VAL A 436 34.26 -4.49 9.26
CA VAL A 436 33.90 -4.83 10.64
C VAL A 436 35.07 -5.54 11.30
N LEU A 437 35.46 -5.12 12.50
CA LEU A 437 36.52 -5.80 13.26
C LEU A 437 35.99 -7.08 13.91
N ILE A 438 36.79 -8.15 13.88
CA ILE A 438 36.45 -9.41 14.56
C ILE A 438 36.39 -9.22 16.08
N ALA A 439 37.15 -8.26 16.63
CA ALA A 439 37.05 -7.87 18.04
C ALA A 439 35.64 -7.34 18.38
N SER A 440 35.10 -6.42 17.58
CA SER A 440 33.75 -5.88 17.78
C SER A 440 32.67 -6.96 17.67
N LEU A 441 32.82 -7.92 16.75
CA LEU A 441 31.89 -9.05 16.64
C LEU A 441 31.99 -10.01 17.82
N ARG A 442 33.16 -10.16 18.43
CA ARG A 442 33.34 -10.94 19.64
C ARG A 442 32.59 -10.30 20.80
N ASP A 443 32.81 -9.02 21.04
CA ASP A 443 32.11 -8.26 22.08
C ASP A 443 30.59 -8.37 21.88
N TYR A 444 30.13 -8.18 20.63
CA TYR A 444 28.73 -8.35 20.26
C TYR A 444 28.16 -9.74 20.59
N VAL A 445 28.88 -10.82 20.24
CA VAL A 445 28.44 -12.21 20.51
C VAL A 445 28.43 -12.52 22.00
N GLU A 446 29.40 -12.00 22.76
CA GLU A 446 29.46 -12.14 24.22
C GLU A 446 28.28 -11.45 24.91
N ASP A 447 27.78 -10.36 24.32
CA ASP A 447 26.63 -9.58 24.82
C ASP A 447 25.25 -10.14 24.42
N LEU A 448 25.17 -11.22 23.61
CA LEU A 448 23.89 -11.85 23.21
C LEU A 448 23.16 -12.56 24.38
N GLY A 449 23.82 -12.66 25.53
CA GLY A 449 23.24 -13.21 26.75
C GLY A 449 23.58 -14.68 27.01
N SER A 450 23.07 -15.18 28.14
CA SER A 450 23.47 -16.48 28.70
C SER A 450 23.10 -17.67 27.82
N HIS A 451 21.97 -17.60 27.11
CA HIS A 451 21.53 -18.69 26.23
C HIS A 451 22.45 -18.84 25.01
N ALA A 452 22.77 -17.73 24.32
CA ALA A 452 23.72 -17.73 23.21
C ALA A 452 25.10 -18.22 23.64
N ARG A 453 25.55 -17.83 24.86
CA ARG A 453 26.83 -18.27 25.43
C ARG A 453 26.94 -19.78 25.59
N VAL A 454 25.87 -20.46 26.01
CA VAL A 454 25.84 -21.94 26.13
C VAL A 454 26.10 -22.62 24.79
N HIS A 455 25.65 -22.04 23.69
CA HIS A 455 25.93 -22.55 22.35
C HIS A 455 27.34 -22.16 21.88
N TRP A 456 27.79 -20.94 22.20
CA TRP A 456 29.12 -20.44 21.85
C TRP A 456 30.24 -21.30 22.44
N GLU A 457 30.11 -21.71 23.70
CA GLU A 457 31.09 -22.56 24.40
C GLU A 457 31.20 -23.97 23.82
N LYS A 458 30.22 -24.41 23.01
CA LYS A 458 30.25 -25.71 22.31
C LYS A 458 30.97 -25.65 20.97
N LEU A 459 31.24 -24.46 20.43
CA LEU A 459 31.87 -24.30 19.13
C LEU A 459 33.39 -24.44 19.22
N ASP A 460 34.00 -25.09 18.23
CA ASP A 460 35.45 -25.06 18.07
C ASP A 460 35.94 -23.72 17.48
N LYS A 461 37.26 -23.50 17.45
CA LYS A 461 37.84 -22.24 16.95
C LYS A 461 37.56 -21.98 15.47
N ILE A 462 37.42 -23.03 14.66
CA ILE A 462 37.13 -22.92 13.23
C ILE A 462 35.67 -22.49 13.06
N GLU A 463 34.74 -23.13 13.79
CA GLU A 463 33.33 -22.78 13.81
C GLU A 463 33.10 -21.35 14.30
N GLN A 464 33.76 -20.93 15.39
CA GLN A 464 33.69 -19.56 15.90
C GLN A 464 34.17 -18.53 14.86
N SER A 465 35.29 -18.82 14.19
CA SER A 465 35.82 -17.96 13.11
C SER A 465 34.84 -17.84 11.94
N GLN A 466 34.21 -18.96 11.56
CA GLN A 466 33.18 -18.97 10.52
C GLN A 466 31.95 -18.15 10.93
N VAL A 467 31.47 -18.27 12.17
CA VAL A 467 30.35 -17.48 12.70
C VAL A 467 30.65 -15.98 12.61
N PHE A 468 31.82 -15.53 13.09
CA PHE A 468 32.19 -14.12 12.98
C PHE A 468 32.23 -13.64 11.54
N ARG A 469 32.81 -14.44 10.63
CA ARG A 469 32.84 -14.10 9.21
C ARG A 469 31.43 -13.99 8.62
N THR A 470 30.53 -14.91 8.97
CA THR A 470 29.14 -14.90 8.51
C THR A 470 28.38 -13.69 9.03
N ILE A 471 28.48 -13.37 10.32
CA ILE A 471 27.84 -12.18 10.92
C ILE A 471 28.39 -10.91 10.27
N GLY A 472 29.72 -10.77 10.13
CA GLY A 472 30.32 -9.58 9.53
C GLY A 472 29.93 -9.38 8.06
N LEU A 473 29.90 -10.46 7.26
CA LEU A 473 29.47 -10.39 5.86
C LEU A 473 27.99 -10.05 5.71
N PHE A 474 27.13 -10.55 6.61
CA PHE A 474 25.74 -10.15 6.71
C PHE A 474 25.62 -8.67 7.07
N ALA A 475 26.28 -8.23 8.15
CA ALA A 475 26.22 -6.86 8.66
C ALA A 475 26.64 -5.82 7.62
N ILE A 476 27.79 -6.02 6.97
CA ILE A 476 28.25 -5.15 5.88
C ILE A 476 27.27 -5.20 4.71
N GLY A 477 26.87 -6.41 4.32
CA GLY A 477 25.98 -6.62 3.19
C GLY A 477 24.64 -5.90 3.35
N ILE A 478 23.96 -6.11 4.47
CA ILE A 478 22.64 -5.53 4.71
C ILE A 478 22.72 -4.01 4.87
N THR A 479 23.75 -3.50 5.56
CA THR A 479 23.97 -2.06 5.74
C THR A 479 24.19 -1.36 4.40
N ASP A 480 25.11 -1.87 3.57
CA ASP A 480 25.36 -1.32 2.23
C ASP A 480 24.14 -1.48 1.33
N GLY A 481 23.43 -2.61 1.44
CA GLY A 481 22.22 -2.89 0.67
C GLY A 481 21.08 -1.92 0.97
N ILE A 482 20.84 -1.60 2.24
CA ILE A 482 19.82 -0.63 2.66
C ILE A 482 20.19 0.77 2.17
N ARG A 483 21.46 1.17 2.25
CA ARG A 483 21.94 2.45 1.72
C ARG A 483 21.79 2.61 0.20
N GLN A 484 21.58 1.51 -0.54
CA GLN A 484 21.32 1.51 -1.98
C GLN A 484 19.82 1.49 -2.33
N VAL A 485 18.93 1.43 -1.34
CA VAL A 485 17.49 1.47 -1.59
C VAL A 485 17.09 2.88 -2.03
N GLU A 486 16.60 2.98 -3.27
CA GLU A 486 16.14 4.24 -3.84
C GLU A 486 14.71 4.07 -4.34
N ALA A 487 13.74 4.73 -3.70
CA ALA A 487 12.34 4.66 -4.13
C ALA A 487 12.12 5.33 -5.49
N GLU A 488 12.88 6.39 -5.78
CA GLU A 488 12.78 7.18 -7.00
C GLU A 488 13.42 6.51 -8.19
N ARG A 489 12.77 6.70 -9.34
CA ARG A 489 13.12 6.04 -10.59
C ARG A 489 13.01 6.98 -11.78
N ASP A 490 13.93 6.78 -12.72
CA ASP A 490 13.99 7.48 -14.01
C ASP A 490 12.98 6.88 -15.02
N PRO A 491 12.73 7.50 -16.19
CA PRO A 491 11.83 6.95 -17.22
C PRO A 491 12.19 5.54 -17.71
N MET A 492 13.44 5.14 -17.51
CA MET A 492 13.99 3.85 -17.89
C MET A 492 13.95 2.83 -16.73
N ASN A 493 13.31 3.20 -15.62
CA ASN A 493 13.11 2.40 -14.42
C ASN A 493 14.40 2.15 -13.60
N ASN A 494 15.45 2.93 -13.82
CA ASN A 494 16.70 2.94 -13.05
C ASN A 494 16.59 3.86 -11.82
N PRO A 495 17.45 3.73 -10.80
CA PRO A 495 17.53 4.71 -9.71
C PRO A 495 17.66 6.13 -10.24
N SER A 496 16.82 7.03 -9.75
CA SER A 496 16.91 8.44 -10.13
C SER A 496 18.14 9.09 -9.49
N ILE A 497 18.77 10.01 -10.23
CA ILE A 497 19.86 10.84 -9.75
C ILE A 497 19.32 12.17 -9.20
N GLU A 498 18.11 12.56 -9.61
CA GLU A 498 17.42 13.77 -9.17
C GLU A 498 16.53 13.47 -7.96
N LEU A 499 16.79 14.17 -6.87
CA LEU A 499 16.00 14.09 -5.65
C LEU A 499 14.70 14.89 -5.81
N ALA A 500 13.62 14.38 -5.19
CA ALA A 500 12.39 15.11 -5.02
C ALA A 500 12.64 16.39 -4.18
N PRO A 501 11.96 17.50 -4.51
CA PRO A 501 12.08 18.75 -3.78
C PRO A 501 11.60 18.60 -2.34
N PRO A 502 12.07 19.47 -1.42
CA PRO A 502 11.58 19.51 -0.06
C PRO A 502 10.13 19.96 -0.01
N ILE A 503 9.33 19.27 0.81
CA ILE A 503 7.88 19.50 0.97
C ILE A 503 7.44 19.61 2.44
N MET A 504 8.34 19.29 3.37
CA MET A 504 8.07 19.36 4.81
C MET A 504 8.54 20.71 5.37
N PRO A 505 7.81 21.33 6.33
CA PRO A 505 8.19 22.62 6.89
C PRO A 505 9.64 22.70 7.39
N HIS A 506 10.12 21.67 8.12
CA HIS A 506 11.49 21.63 8.67
C HIS A 506 12.59 21.49 7.62
N ASP A 507 12.26 21.01 6.41
CA ASP A 507 13.18 20.94 5.29
C ASP A 507 13.09 22.25 4.47
N LEU A 508 11.88 22.80 4.27
CA LEU A 508 11.63 24.03 3.52
C LEU A 508 12.30 25.27 4.13
N VAL A 509 12.33 25.39 5.46
CA VAL A 509 13.01 26.51 6.13
C VAL A 509 14.54 26.48 5.94
N LYS A 510 15.10 25.33 5.58
CA LYS A 510 16.54 25.15 5.27
C LYS A 510 16.82 25.35 3.78
N THR A 511 15.79 25.41 2.94
CA THR A 511 15.90 25.61 1.49
C THR A 511 15.94 27.08 1.15
N ARG A 512 16.91 27.49 0.34
CA ARG A 512 16.97 28.88 -0.15
C ARG A 512 15.77 29.15 -1.08
N PRO A 513 15.13 30.33 -1.01
CA PRO A 513 14.01 30.67 -1.90
C PRO A 513 14.33 30.49 -3.38
N ALA A 514 15.53 30.89 -3.83
CA ALA A 514 15.94 30.71 -5.23
C ALA A 514 15.98 29.22 -5.64
N THR A 515 16.47 28.34 -4.75
CA THR A 515 16.51 26.89 -4.98
C THR A 515 15.11 26.30 -5.03
N PHE A 516 14.22 26.71 -4.11
CA PHE A 516 12.83 26.28 -4.13
C PHE A 516 12.12 26.70 -5.42
N ILE A 517 12.35 27.94 -5.88
CA ILE A 517 11.79 28.43 -7.14
C ILE A 517 12.27 27.57 -8.32
N SER A 518 13.59 27.39 -8.48
CA SER A 518 14.15 26.68 -9.62
C SER A 518 13.86 25.17 -9.61
N GLU A 519 13.83 24.54 -8.44
CA GLU A 519 13.72 23.08 -8.31
C GLU A 519 12.30 22.59 -8.02
N ALA A 520 11.45 23.41 -7.38
CA ALA A 520 10.10 23.03 -6.93
C ALA A 520 8.97 23.78 -7.64
N LEU A 521 9.14 25.02 -8.08
CA LEU A 521 8.05 25.80 -8.70
C LEU A 521 8.16 25.89 -10.23
N GLU A 522 9.26 26.40 -10.76
CA GLU A 522 9.46 26.62 -12.21
C GLU A 522 9.16 25.36 -13.02
N PRO A 523 9.61 24.15 -12.63
CA PRO A 523 9.31 22.95 -13.39
C PRO A 523 7.82 22.55 -13.38
N ARG A 524 7.00 23.02 -12.42
CA ARG A 524 5.54 22.71 -12.39
C ARG A 524 4.67 23.88 -12.81
N LYS A 525 5.23 25.06 -13.05
CA LYS A 525 4.47 26.26 -13.44
C LYS A 525 3.53 26.01 -14.64
N PRO A 526 3.95 25.36 -15.74
CA PRO A 526 3.04 25.05 -16.85
C PRO A 526 1.86 24.15 -16.43
N GLN A 527 2.08 23.23 -15.50
CA GLN A 527 1.05 22.32 -15.00
C GLN A 527 0.08 23.01 -14.06
N LEU A 528 0.59 23.85 -13.15
CA LEU A 528 -0.23 24.67 -12.27
C LEU A 528 -1.15 25.59 -13.11
N GLU A 529 -0.58 26.29 -14.08
CA GLU A 529 -1.34 27.15 -15.02
C GLU A 529 -2.38 26.35 -15.83
N ALA A 530 -2.09 25.09 -16.18
CA ALA A 530 -3.01 24.21 -16.90
C ALA A 530 -4.13 23.61 -16.02
N THR A 531 -4.04 23.72 -14.69
CA THR A 531 -4.93 23.09 -13.70
C THR A 531 -5.67 24.14 -12.86
N SER A 532 -5.94 25.31 -13.46
CA SER A 532 -6.70 26.43 -12.89
C SER A 532 -5.98 27.25 -11.80
N TRP A 533 -4.68 27.05 -11.56
CA TRP A 533 -3.96 27.96 -10.67
C TRP A 533 -3.77 29.34 -11.32
N THR A 534 -4.06 30.39 -10.57
CA THR A 534 -3.80 31.76 -11.02
C THR A 534 -2.32 32.12 -10.82
N VAL A 535 -1.84 33.08 -11.61
CA VAL A 535 -0.50 33.67 -11.43
C VAL A 535 -0.32 34.19 -9.99
N ASP A 536 -1.37 34.76 -9.41
CA ASP A 536 -1.36 35.23 -8.02
C ASP A 536 -1.20 34.10 -7.01
N GLN A 537 -1.86 32.95 -7.21
CA GLN A 537 -1.68 31.78 -6.34
C GLN A 537 -0.26 31.24 -6.40
N ILE A 538 0.34 31.17 -7.60
CA ILE A 538 1.74 30.76 -7.79
C ILE A 538 2.70 31.73 -7.08
N ASN A 539 2.52 33.04 -7.28
CA ASN A 539 3.32 34.07 -6.62
C ASN A 539 3.12 34.08 -5.09
N THR A 540 1.92 33.73 -4.63
CA THR A 540 1.61 33.61 -3.20
C THR A 540 2.34 32.40 -2.60
N ALA A 541 2.43 31.26 -3.29
CA ALA A 541 3.21 30.11 -2.81
C ALA A 541 4.70 30.47 -2.61
N GLU A 542 5.29 31.29 -3.49
CA GLU A 542 6.64 31.82 -3.29
C GLU A 542 6.76 32.76 -2.09
N THR A 543 5.76 33.62 -1.91
CA THR A 543 5.70 34.57 -0.79
C THR A 543 5.56 33.83 0.53
N ASP A 544 4.67 32.84 0.59
CA ASP A 544 4.47 31.94 1.71
C ASP A 544 5.78 31.25 2.12
N HIS A 545 6.60 30.80 1.15
CA HIS A 545 7.90 30.19 1.45
C HIS A 545 8.87 31.19 2.12
N ARG A 546 8.96 32.42 1.59
CA ARG A 546 9.79 33.47 2.19
C ARG A 546 9.29 33.86 3.59
N ASP A 547 7.99 33.94 3.77
CA ASP A 547 7.38 34.30 5.05
C ASP A 547 7.50 33.17 6.08
N LEU A 548 7.48 31.90 5.66
CA LEU A 548 7.79 30.76 6.52
C LEU A 548 9.25 30.81 7.01
N ILE A 549 10.20 31.07 6.12
CA ILE A 549 11.62 31.24 6.49
C ILE A 549 11.80 32.42 7.45
N LYS A 550 11.14 33.55 7.17
CA LYS A 550 11.19 34.73 8.03
C LYS A 550 10.63 34.43 9.42
N ALA A 551 9.48 33.77 9.50
CA ALA A 551 8.86 33.37 10.75
C ALA A 551 9.77 32.42 11.54
N TYR A 552 10.37 31.41 10.89
CA TYR A 552 11.31 30.50 11.52
C TYR A 552 12.55 31.22 12.11
N ASN A 553 13.04 32.29 11.47
CA ASN A 553 14.21 33.02 11.95
C ASN A 553 13.90 34.06 13.05
N ILE A 554 12.69 34.61 13.07
CA ILE A 554 12.33 35.75 13.94
C ILE A 554 11.42 35.32 15.10
N GLU A 555 10.53 34.35 14.90
CA GLU A 555 9.52 33.93 15.87
C GLU A 555 10.01 32.69 16.65
N PRO A 556 10.36 32.82 17.94
CA PRO A 556 10.88 31.68 18.72
C PRO A 556 9.88 30.52 18.84
N ALA A 557 8.58 30.81 18.87
CA ALA A 557 7.53 29.79 18.93
C ALA A 557 7.49 28.95 17.65
N THR A 558 7.50 29.60 16.48
CA THR A 558 7.53 28.91 15.17
C THR A 558 8.81 28.10 15.01
N LYS A 559 9.96 28.65 15.43
CA LYS A 559 11.22 27.92 15.46
C LYS A 559 11.15 26.66 16.32
N ALA A 560 10.64 26.77 17.55
CA ALA A 560 10.54 25.65 18.47
C ALA A 560 9.59 24.53 17.96
N ILE A 561 8.50 24.89 17.28
CA ILE A 561 7.59 23.92 16.66
C ILE A 561 8.32 23.17 15.54
N ILE A 562 8.95 23.90 14.62
CA ILE A 562 9.61 23.32 13.45
C ILE A 562 10.85 22.50 13.84
N ASP A 563 11.64 22.94 14.82
CA ASP A 563 12.82 22.21 15.30
C ASP A 563 12.45 20.89 16.01
N LYS A 564 11.20 20.75 16.46
CA LYS A 564 10.67 19.51 17.05
C LYS A 564 10.19 18.51 15.99
N HIS A 565 10.00 18.93 14.74
CA HIS A 565 9.59 18.03 13.67
C HIS A 565 10.71 17.05 13.35
N ASP A 566 10.40 15.76 13.40
CA ASP A 566 11.30 14.68 13.02
C ASP A 566 10.82 14.00 11.73
N HIS A 567 11.50 12.93 11.32
CA HIS A 567 11.16 12.17 10.13
C HIS A 567 9.91 11.28 10.28
N LEU A 568 9.33 11.19 11.49
CA LEU A 568 8.12 10.41 11.80
C LEU A 568 6.87 11.29 11.85
N LYS A 569 7.01 12.60 11.98
CA LYS A 569 5.91 13.56 11.96
C LYS A 569 5.15 13.51 10.62
N SER A 570 3.86 13.20 10.63
CA SER A 570 3.07 13.13 9.39
C SER A 570 3.08 14.45 8.61
N PHE A 571 2.84 14.38 7.29
CA PHE A 571 2.68 15.57 6.47
C PHE A 571 1.59 16.50 7.03
N HIS A 572 0.44 15.94 7.41
CA HIS A 572 -0.69 16.71 7.92
C HIS A 572 -0.36 17.39 9.25
N ASP A 573 0.17 16.65 10.22
CA ASP A 573 0.47 17.20 11.54
C ASP A 573 1.56 18.29 11.46
N ALA A 574 2.56 18.09 10.60
CA ALA A 574 3.63 19.08 10.43
C ALA A 574 3.07 20.41 9.89
N TRP A 575 2.19 20.34 8.88
CA TRP A 575 1.58 21.53 8.31
C TRP A 575 0.52 22.15 9.22
N ASP A 576 -0.27 21.37 9.95
CA ASP A 576 -1.30 21.88 10.86
C ASP A 576 -0.71 22.66 12.05
N GLU A 577 0.41 22.18 12.59
CA GLU A 577 1.13 22.87 13.69
C GLU A 577 1.76 24.20 13.25
N VAL A 578 2.32 24.25 12.04
CA VAL A 578 3.00 25.45 11.51
C VAL A 578 2.00 26.48 10.99
N ALA A 579 0.90 26.01 10.41
CA ALA A 579 -0.11 26.86 9.76
C ALA A 579 -1.22 27.34 10.72
N GLY A 580 -1.25 26.86 11.96
CA GLY A 580 -2.33 27.13 12.92
C GLY A 580 -3.68 26.65 12.40
N CYS A 581 -3.81 25.34 12.13
CA CYS A 581 -4.96 24.71 11.46
C CYS A 581 -5.10 25.05 9.96
N GLY A 582 -4.00 25.23 9.25
CA GLY A 582 -3.97 25.17 7.77
C GLY A 582 -4.21 26.47 7.00
N ILE A 583 -4.42 27.61 7.68
CA ILE A 583 -4.71 28.88 7.00
C ILE A 583 -3.43 29.67 6.66
N LYS A 584 -2.43 29.66 7.54
CA LYS A 584 -1.15 30.36 7.29
C LYS A 584 -0.33 29.53 6.30
N TYR A 585 0.17 30.15 5.23
CA TYR A 585 0.94 29.50 4.15
C TYR A 585 0.14 28.50 3.30
N LEU A 586 -1.16 28.74 3.11
CA LEU A 586 -2.05 27.82 2.42
C LEU A 586 -1.59 27.49 0.99
N GLN A 587 -1.09 28.45 0.21
CA GLN A 587 -0.70 28.20 -1.18
C GLN A 587 0.56 27.35 -1.25
N LEU A 588 1.52 27.59 -0.35
CA LEU A 588 2.68 26.72 -0.20
C LEU A 588 2.27 25.30 0.21
N ARG A 589 1.37 25.15 1.18
CA ARG A 589 0.86 23.83 1.61
C ARG A 589 0.16 23.09 0.46
N ARG A 590 -0.67 23.77 -0.34
CA ARG A 590 -1.37 23.20 -1.51
C ARG A 590 -0.39 22.70 -2.56
N LEU A 591 0.67 23.47 -2.85
CA LEU A 591 1.75 23.03 -3.73
C LEU A 591 2.45 21.80 -3.14
N CYS A 592 2.87 21.85 -1.87
CA CYS A 592 3.56 20.75 -1.22
C CYS A 592 2.69 19.48 -1.13
N ALA A 593 1.37 19.61 -0.96
CA ALA A 593 0.46 18.48 -0.96
C ALA A 593 0.40 17.82 -2.34
N GLY A 594 0.32 18.60 -3.43
CA GLY A 594 0.39 18.03 -4.77
C GLY A 594 1.69 17.27 -5.01
N LEU A 595 2.84 17.82 -4.61
CA LEU A 595 4.14 17.15 -4.71
C LEU A 595 4.23 15.90 -3.82
N ALA A 596 3.63 15.94 -2.64
CA ALA A 596 3.60 14.84 -1.69
C ALA A 596 2.72 13.67 -2.13
N THR A 597 1.84 13.84 -3.13
CA THR A 597 1.12 12.73 -3.76
C THR A 597 2.07 11.72 -4.42
N VAL A 598 3.26 12.20 -4.83
CA VAL A 598 4.34 11.38 -5.37
C VAL A 598 4.96 10.56 -4.27
N PHE A 599 4.28 9.46 -3.91
CA PHE A 599 4.81 8.23 -3.36
C PHE A 599 3.73 7.47 -2.61
N HIS A 600 3.29 6.31 -3.11
CA HIS A 600 2.43 5.44 -2.31
C HIS A 600 3.17 4.15 -1.92
N ASN A 601 2.95 3.74 -0.68
CA ASN A 601 3.22 2.40 -0.20
C ASN A 601 2.06 1.47 -0.57
N SER A 602 2.27 0.59 -1.54
CA SER A 602 1.37 -0.50 -1.95
C SER A 602 1.21 -1.59 -0.86
N THR A 603 0.89 -1.19 0.38
CA THR A 603 0.87 -2.08 1.54
C THR A 603 -0.50 -2.16 2.18
N SER A 604 -1.39 -1.19 1.91
CA SER A 604 -2.74 -1.18 2.47
C SER A 604 -3.64 -2.28 1.90
N VAL A 605 -3.33 -2.75 0.69
CA VAL A 605 -4.18 -3.65 -0.09
C VAL A 605 -4.10 -5.09 0.41
N GLU A 606 -2.96 -5.60 0.88
CA GLU A 606 -2.91 -6.99 1.36
C GLU A 606 -3.82 -7.21 2.58
N SER A 607 -4.00 -6.20 3.44
CA SER A 607 -4.94 -6.28 4.56
C SER A 607 -6.40 -6.34 4.08
N ASP A 608 -6.76 -5.50 3.10
CA ASP A 608 -8.10 -5.44 2.51
C ASP A 608 -8.42 -6.68 1.66
N PHE A 609 -7.43 -7.27 0.98
CA PHE A 609 -7.56 -8.51 0.22
C PHE A 609 -7.45 -9.77 1.09
N SER A 610 -6.84 -9.69 2.29
CA SER A 610 -6.81 -10.81 3.26
C SER A 610 -8.18 -11.10 3.88
N ILE A 611 -9.12 -10.15 3.78
CA ILE A 611 -10.51 -10.25 4.23
C ILE A 611 -11.37 -11.05 3.23
N LEU A 612 -10.95 -11.18 1.97
CA LEU A 612 -11.71 -11.84 0.90
C LEU A 612 -11.84 -13.37 1.03
N LYS A 613 -11.52 -13.96 2.19
CA LYS A 613 -11.41 -15.41 2.44
C LYS A 613 -12.64 -16.26 2.13
N TRP A 614 -13.69 -15.76 1.47
CA TRP A 614 -14.98 -16.45 1.39
C TRP A 614 -15.62 -16.65 0.01
N GLU A 615 -15.11 -16.14 -1.13
CA GLU A 615 -15.76 -16.44 -2.42
C GLU A 615 -14.80 -16.93 -3.52
N MET A 616 -15.26 -17.93 -4.26
CA MET A 616 -14.72 -18.43 -5.53
C MET A 616 -15.86 -18.29 -6.53
N ASP A 617 -15.53 -17.91 -7.76
CA ASP A 617 -16.33 -18.32 -8.92
C ASP A 617 -15.35 -18.75 -10.03
N GLU A 618 -15.57 -19.95 -10.55
CA GLU A 618 -14.65 -20.70 -11.42
C GLU A 618 -14.71 -20.28 -12.89
N PHE A 619 -15.56 -19.31 -13.27
CA PHE A 619 -15.85 -19.00 -14.68
C PHE A 619 -15.80 -17.50 -15.06
N ARG A 620 -14.83 -16.75 -14.54
CA ARG A 620 -14.73 -15.28 -14.80
C ARG A 620 -14.21 -14.93 -16.19
N THR A 621 -15.02 -14.21 -16.97
CA THR A 621 -14.57 -13.45 -18.17
C THR A 621 -14.68 -11.93 -18.02
N SER A 622 -15.42 -11.45 -17.01
CA SER A 622 -15.67 -10.02 -16.76
C SER A 622 -14.43 -9.20 -16.38
N MET A 623 -14.52 -7.88 -16.54
CA MET A 623 -13.38 -6.96 -16.39
C MET A 623 -13.14 -6.53 -14.95
N LEU A 624 -14.17 -6.51 -14.12
CA LEU A 624 -14.20 -6.04 -12.74
C LEU A 624 -15.12 -6.97 -11.96
N ASP A 625 -14.91 -7.07 -10.65
CA ASP A 625 -15.74 -7.87 -9.77
C ASP A 625 -16.66 -6.94 -8.98
N LEU A 626 -17.95 -6.88 -9.35
CA LEU A 626 -18.91 -5.99 -8.70
C LEU A 626 -19.02 -6.25 -7.19
N SER A 627 -18.87 -7.50 -6.74
CA SER A 627 -18.93 -7.85 -5.33
C SER A 627 -17.74 -7.28 -4.56
N LEU A 628 -16.54 -7.45 -5.12
CA LEU A 628 -15.29 -6.90 -4.58
C LEU A 628 -15.32 -5.37 -4.58
N GLU A 629 -15.72 -4.78 -5.69
CA GLU A 629 -15.81 -3.32 -5.84
C GLU A 629 -16.85 -2.73 -4.88
N GLY A 630 -17.98 -3.42 -4.71
CA GLY A 630 -18.97 -3.06 -3.70
C GLY A 630 -18.38 -3.02 -2.29
N ILE A 631 -17.57 -4.01 -1.90
CA ILE A 631 -16.91 -4.00 -0.59
C ILE A 631 -15.96 -2.80 -0.46
N PHE A 632 -15.13 -2.53 -1.47
CA PHE A 632 -14.16 -1.44 -1.39
C PHE A 632 -14.81 -0.06 -1.39
N GLN A 633 -15.79 0.18 -2.27
CA GLN A 633 -16.46 1.48 -2.35
C GLN A 633 -17.32 1.75 -1.12
N THR A 634 -18.04 0.76 -0.61
CA THR A 634 -18.86 0.93 0.61
C THR A 634 -18.04 1.25 1.86
N LYS A 635 -16.82 0.72 1.98
CA LYS A 635 -15.88 1.06 3.06
C LYS A 635 -15.33 2.49 2.97
N ARG A 636 -15.39 3.11 1.79
CA ARG A 636 -14.82 4.45 1.53
C ARG A 636 -15.88 5.54 1.37
N PHE A 637 -17.14 5.15 1.28
CA PHE A 637 -18.29 6.04 1.11
C PHE A 637 -18.27 7.24 2.07
N GLU A 638 -18.17 7.00 3.38
CA GLU A 638 -18.17 8.07 4.39
C GLU A 638 -17.00 9.06 4.22
N LEU A 639 -15.84 8.58 3.78
CA LEU A 639 -14.66 9.42 3.54
C LEU A 639 -14.87 10.30 2.30
N LEU A 640 -15.39 9.73 1.21
CA LEU A 640 -15.64 10.47 -0.03
C LEU A 640 -16.67 11.58 0.21
N ASP A 641 -17.76 11.27 0.90
CA ASP A 641 -18.79 12.25 1.25
C ASP A 641 -18.22 13.38 2.13
N SER A 642 -17.38 13.04 3.12
CA SER A 642 -16.73 14.06 3.96
C SER A 642 -15.83 15.00 3.15
N ILE A 643 -15.15 14.49 2.12
CA ILE A 643 -14.34 15.32 1.23
C ILE A 643 -15.25 16.21 0.39
N MET A 644 -16.31 15.66 -0.22
CA MET A 644 -17.27 16.42 -1.04
C MET A 644 -17.90 17.56 -0.24
N MET A 645 -18.37 17.31 0.98
CA MET A 645 -18.92 18.35 1.87
C MET A 645 -17.91 19.46 2.19
N SER A 646 -16.61 19.15 2.18
CA SER A 646 -15.55 20.14 2.40
C SER A 646 -15.25 20.97 1.15
N LEU A 647 -15.58 20.48 -0.04
CA LEU A 647 -15.42 21.22 -1.31
C LEU A 647 -16.55 22.23 -1.55
N GLU A 648 -17.70 22.03 -0.91
CA GLU A 648 -18.88 22.91 -1.01
C GLU A 648 -18.83 24.11 -0.07
N GLN A 649 -17.92 24.11 0.91
CA GLN A 649 -17.68 25.19 1.89
C GLN A 649 -16.57 26.12 1.41
#